data_AF-A0A1M4V9L7-F1
#
_entry.id   AF-A0A1M4V9L7-F1
#
_cell.length_a   1.000
_cell.length_b   1.000
_cell.length_c   1.000
_cell.angle_alpha   90.00
_cell.angle_beta   90.00
_cell.angle_gamma   90.00
#
_symmetry.space_group_name_H-M   'P 1'
#
loop_
_entity.id
_entity.type
_entity.pdbx_description
1 polymer ?
#
loop_
_entity_poly.entity_id
_entity_poly.type
_entity_poly.pdbx_seq_one_letter_code
_entity_poly.pdbx_strand_id
1 'polypeptide(L)'
;MKYSFITLLILSIIVQAKKLDAQLVSDHALVNRHENKFDYLTLSDGVDRNVSTTKKWNIALTNISGRYNPTVQEASSNYYGLADSYAKTYFEGLKEWGYSMHHLHNKIDGAGNLIVSGPDFGFDGVPSSPEDALSKTEAWFLKQIDNFHTPNTHFITKNAHYFYHHYGAGCYNDVDVIACEVGENIASINAHVAFTRGAARQYNKPFGINLSSWWGPAIRDYTRQWVKLGNDIQDVQVEGTRIGILLKDGTLQVKEGGLDASWTTVGSDVTAFKLNGDRIGKLESNGDFYVSEGEISDTWVLQLKGVDKFVLEGDRIIAILQTTGYIKFKEGDLTTAFSNLGSNSQKFLMDGDRIAKLEPNGTLKMIDGADPVKQWYTSVSSGVADFDISGDRIIILKKNNDLLINEGPITSEFTNVGSNVTAFDVENLRIGKIENGKLFIKEGDISSSWGDEITDEAISFKMTSSRVAYVDAGKNLFVNDGAIASAFYEMFGFTDKYELEGTRIVAMWDDGTLFGRDNELMSIQPEVAQLWKDGGPSRGHGISLSRRTFFNSYMSGANLLYPQAASANYFASEHDYQGKFMLSPLGRVGQDIYAFSHDSLNQEQRGVPWVPVAILMNRAHGLGLRTWSNNKIFSGLPMDDKDYMNKSLLQSIWGSSLVPQKTSDEYPFLQNNDLGEIFDVLLEDAPLNVLKKYAMIVLTGDLNLNATLVQKLADYVNAGGNLIVNVEYADANSTIKTMAGVNHTSAITTQVNQVLADGVLESFASQNIELKPLQTTQSATSFITGGSSESDYLLVSSNAVGNGKVFCVAFTNLRNDLIWKLILKNLVKRPGIVPFNIDGDIQYSYTYNPNEWIITLINNKGVNKTNTTLETIDHSFDQNIGITLQEADADILSVTELIDGQNIISADDAFSVDVAAGEVKIVRVSTQSTMTTKISNYDLDERTAKLIVFPNPTTGNTSFNKEVEEVQIYNASGVLIRTVNNVKTVDMSTCSKGMYLFKVRDAESTQNFKIIKM
;
A
#
# COMPACT_ATOMS: atom_id res chain seq x y z
N MET A 1 7.72 -87.23 13.60
CA MET A 1 8.06 -86.58 12.32
C MET A 1 6.79 -86.01 11.69
N LYS A 2 6.60 -84.67 11.73
CA LYS A 2 5.81 -83.84 10.78
C LYS A 2 5.42 -82.44 11.31
N TYR A 3 5.81 -82.03 12.52
CA TYR A 3 5.47 -80.69 13.05
C TYR A 3 6.65 -79.77 13.38
N SER A 4 7.91 -80.19 13.17
CA SER A 4 9.07 -79.32 13.47
C SER A 4 9.69 -78.64 12.23
N PHE A 5 9.37 -79.10 11.02
CA PHE A 5 9.97 -78.55 9.78
C PHE A 5 9.20 -77.37 9.18
N ILE A 6 7.90 -77.24 9.45
CA ILE A 6 7.06 -76.16 8.88
C ILE A 6 7.27 -74.85 9.63
N THR A 7 7.50 -74.89 10.95
CA THR A 7 7.69 -73.67 11.75
C THR A 7 9.03 -72.99 11.47
N LEU A 8 10.10 -73.76 11.22
CA LEU A 8 11.41 -73.22 10.86
C LEU A 8 11.45 -72.68 9.42
N LEU A 9 10.68 -73.25 8.49
CA LEU A 9 10.58 -72.74 7.12
C LEU A 9 9.76 -71.43 7.05
N ILE A 10 8.70 -71.32 7.87
CA ILE A 10 7.89 -70.09 7.94
C ILE A 10 8.69 -68.95 8.61
N LEU A 11 9.49 -69.24 9.64
CA LEU A 11 10.36 -68.21 10.24
C LEU A 11 11.50 -67.77 9.31
N SER A 12 12.09 -68.66 8.51
CA SER A 12 13.10 -68.24 7.53
C SER A 12 12.49 -67.41 6.41
N ILE A 13 11.29 -67.74 5.93
CA ILE A 13 10.58 -66.96 4.90
C ILE A 13 10.14 -65.59 5.44
N ILE A 14 9.69 -65.48 6.69
CA ILE A 14 9.32 -64.19 7.29
C ILE A 14 10.55 -63.29 7.53
N VAL A 15 11.69 -63.87 7.93
CA VAL A 15 12.94 -63.10 8.10
C VAL A 15 13.53 -62.68 6.75
N GLN A 16 13.36 -63.47 5.69
CA GLN A 16 13.79 -63.09 4.33
C GLN A 16 12.84 -62.08 3.68
N ALA A 17 11.52 -62.16 3.93
CA ALA A 17 10.55 -61.15 3.49
C ALA A 17 10.75 -59.81 4.23
N LYS A 18 11.03 -59.82 5.54
CA LYS A 18 11.34 -58.58 6.29
C LYS A 18 12.69 -57.96 5.92
N LYS A 19 13.66 -58.76 5.43
CA LYS A 19 14.91 -58.22 4.87
C LYS A 19 14.78 -57.72 3.44
N LEU A 20 13.83 -58.22 2.65
CA LEU A 20 13.52 -57.67 1.32
C LEU A 20 12.73 -56.34 1.43
N ASP A 21 11.80 -56.23 2.38
CA ASP A 21 11.05 -54.98 2.64
C ASP A 21 11.94 -53.88 3.25
N ALA A 22 12.96 -54.23 4.03
CA ALA A 22 13.89 -53.23 4.60
C ALA A 22 14.95 -52.73 3.60
N GLN A 23 15.08 -53.36 2.43
CA GLN A 23 16.04 -53.00 1.38
C GLN A 23 15.39 -52.47 0.08
N LEU A 24 14.05 -52.50 -0.02
CA LEU A 24 13.26 -51.89 -1.10
C LEU A 24 12.62 -50.55 -0.71
N VAL A 25 12.69 -50.15 0.57
CA VAL A 25 12.15 -48.88 1.08
C VAL A 25 13.15 -47.72 1.00
N SER A 26 14.40 -47.95 0.59
CA SER A 26 15.40 -46.87 0.46
C SER A 26 15.64 -46.34 -0.96
N ASP A 27 15.09 -46.94 -2.03
CA ASP A 27 15.45 -46.54 -3.41
C ASP A 27 14.27 -46.36 -4.39
N HIS A 28 13.00 -46.39 -3.95
CA HIS A 28 11.85 -46.31 -4.88
C HIS A 28 10.70 -45.35 -4.51
N ALA A 29 10.91 -44.39 -3.60
CA ALA A 29 9.86 -43.42 -3.23
C ALA A 29 9.88 -42.09 -4.03
N LEU A 30 10.70 -41.94 -5.08
CA LEU A 30 10.85 -40.65 -5.79
C LEU A 30 10.62 -40.68 -7.31
N VAL A 31 10.17 -41.79 -7.90
CA VAL A 31 9.94 -41.84 -9.34
C VAL A 31 8.67 -42.62 -9.64
N ASN A 32 7.72 -41.96 -10.33
CA ASN A 32 6.42 -42.44 -10.83
C ASN A 32 5.18 -42.15 -9.96
N ARG A 33 4.79 -40.87 -9.89
CA ARG A 33 3.37 -40.45 -9.92
C ARG A 33 3.08 -39.44 -11.04
N HIS A 34 3.80 -39.55 -12.16
CA HIS A 34 3.42 -38.88 -13.39
C HIS A 34 2.49 -39.79 -14.18
N GLU A 35 1.18 -39.76 -13.93
CA GLU A 35 0.22 -40.20 -14.94
C GLU A 35 -1.20 -39.68 -14.62
N ASN A 36 -1.62 -38.73 -15.47
CA ASN A 36 -2.98 -38.38 -15.87
C ASN A 36 -4.15 -38.87 -15.00
N LYS A 37 -4.75 -37.95 -14.23
CA LYS A 37 -6.19 -37.96 -13.91
C LYS A 37 -6.76 -36.55 -13.90
N PHE A 38 -7.15 -36.07 -15.07
CA PHE A 38 -8.22 -35.08 -15.19
C PHE A 38 -9.51 -35.89 -15.39
N ASP A 39 -10.26 -36.13 -14.31
CA ASP A 39 -11.64 -36.60 -14.41
C ASP A 39 -12.52 -35.83 -13.42
N TYR A 40 -13.69 -35.47 -13.94
CA TYR A 40 -14.65 -34.50 -13.47
C TYR A 40 -15.21 -34.77 -12.06
N LEU A 41 -15.36 -33.71 -11.27
CA LEU A 41 -16.27 -33.66 -10.12
C LEU A 41 -17.21 -32.45 -10.26
N THR A 42 -18.45 -32.73 -10.63
CA THR A 42 -19.61 -31.85 -10.47
C THR A 42 -20.04 -31.80 -9.01
N LEU A 43 -20.14 -30.60 -8.42
CA LEU A 43 -20.88 -30.34 -7.18
C LEU A 43 -21.75 -29.08 -7.31
N SER A 44 -22.79 -29.04 -6.48
CA SER A 44 -24.16 -28.66 -6.81
C SER A 44 -24.63 -27.36 -6.15
N ASP A 45 -23.78 -26.34 -6.12
CA ASP A 45 -24.07 -25.12 -5.38
C ASP A 45 -23.38 -23.88 -5.96
N GLY A 46 -23.55 -23.66 -7.27
CA GLY A 46 -23.67 -22.34 -7.91
C GLY A 46 -22.64 -21.22 -7.64
N VAL A 47 -21.56 -21.45 -6.92
CA VAL A 47 -20.55 -20.45 -6.55
C VAL A 47 -19.19 -20.96 -6.99
N ASP A 48 -18.64 -20.31 -8.01
CA ASP A 48 -17.37 -20.64 -8.67
C ASP A 48 -16.19 -20.38 -7.71
N ARG A 49 -15.82 -21.38 -6.89
CA ARG A 49 -14.70 -21.29 -5.91
C ARG A 49 -13.34 -21.60 -6.52
N ASN A 50 -13.02 -20.99 -7.65
CA ASN A 50 -11.70 -21.11 -8.27
C ASN A 50 -10.80 -19.94 -7.88
N VAL A 51 -9.74 -20.20 -7.10
CA VAL A 51 -8.52 -19.38 -7.17
C VAL A 51 -7.87 -19.75 -8.49
N SER A 52 -8.36 -19.13 -9.55
CA SER A 52 -7.90 -19.38 -10.90
C SER A 52 -6.42 -18.99 -11.01
N THR A 53 -5.54 -19.98 -11.08
CA THR A 53 -4.12 -19.84 -11.50
C THR A 53 -3.96 -19.33 -12.95
N THR A 54 -5.07 -19.02 -13.62
CA THR A 54 -5.14 -18.50 -15.00
C THR A 54 -5.89 -17.19 -15.15
N LYS A 55 -6.39 -16.56 -14.06
CA LYS A 55 -6.85 -15.16 -14.10
C LYS A 55 -5.63 -14.27 -13.84
N LYS A 56 -5.62 -13.07 -14.43
CA LYS A 56 -4.64 -11.99 -14.19
C LYS A 56 -4.21 -11.99 -12.71
N TRP A 57 -2.93 -11.75 -12.42
CA TRP A 57 -2.34 -11.71 -11.06
C TRP A 57 -2.90 -10.55 -10.22
N ASN A 58 -4.23 -10.50 -10.05
CA ASN A 58 -4.93 -9.59 -9.18
C ASN A 58 -4.63 -10.02 -7.75
N ILE A 59 -4.26 -9.06 -6.90
CA ILE A 59 -4.12 -9.33 -5.47
C ILE A 59 -5.48 -9.67 -4.92
N ALA A 60 -5.60 -10.84 -4.29
CA ALA A 60 -6.75 -11.15 -3.46
C ALA A 60 -6.52 -10.59 -2.05
N LEU A 61 -7.44 -9.75 -1.57
CA LEU A 61 -7.56 -9.40 -0.16
C LEU A 61 -8.44 -10.46 0.52
N THR A 62 -7.87 -11.62 0.88
CA THR A 62 -8.68 -12.77 1.35
C THR A 62 -8.83 -12.82 2.87
N ASN A 63 -9.78 -13.63 3.39
CA ASN A 63 -9.78 -14.11 4.78
C ASN A 63 -9.51 -15.63 4.81
N ILE A 64 -8.53 -16.07 5.60
CA ILE A 64 -8.09 -17.47 5.70
C ILE A 64 -8.68 -18.17 6.95
N SER A 65 -9.45 -17.48 7.80
CA SER A 65 -9.86 -17.95 9.15
C SER A 65 -11.35 -18.28 9.32
N GLY A 66 -12.18 -18.14 8.27
CA GLY A 66 -13.56 -18.63 8.27
C GLY A 66 -14.55 -17.96 9.23
N ARG A 67 -14.15 -16.93 10.00
CA ARG A 67 -15.03 -16.27 10.98
C ARG A 67 -15.37 -14.83 10.58
N TYR A 68 -16.35 -14.68 9.70
CA TYR A 68 -17.16 -13.45 9.64
C TYR A 68 -18.56 -13.80 10.12
N ASN A 69 -19.21 -12.88 10.85
CA ASN A 69 -20.62 -12.99 11.16
C ASN A 69 -21.41 -13.03 9.83
N PRO A 70 -22.31 -14.00 9.58
CA PRO A 70 -23.04 -14.11 8.31
C PRO A 70 -23.74 -12.82 7.87
N THR A 71 -24.20 -11.98 8.80
CA THR A 71 -24.80 -10.67 8.52
C THR A 71 -23.82 -9.65 7.92
N VAL A 72 -22.51 -9.80 8.14
CA VAL A 72 -21.45 -8.94 7.57
C VAL A 72 -21.09 -9.38 6.13
N GLN A 73 -21.47 -10.60 5.73
CA GLN A 73 -21.17 -11.17 4.42
C GLN A 73 -22.26 -10.93 3.36
N GLU A 74 -23.51 -10.70 3.75
CA GLU A 74 -24.65 -10.57 2.84
C GLU A 74 -24.79 -9.18 2.19
N ALA A 75 -24.04 -8.17 2.64
CA ALA A 75 -24.21 -6.77 2.23
C ALA A 75 -23.01 -6.25 1.40
N SER A 76 -22.57 -6.96 0.36
CA SER A 76 -21.31 -6.63 -0.34
C SER A 76 -21.28 -5.24 -1.01
N SER A 77 -22.44 -4.68 -1.36
CA SER A 77 -22.60 -3.27 -1.80
C SER A 77 -22.38 -2.23 -0.69
N ASN A 78 -22.35 -2.65 0.58
CA ASN A 78 -22.35 -1.78 1.76
C ASN A 78 -20.98 -1.66 2.45
N TYR A 79 -19.87 -2.09 1.84
CA TYR A 79 -18.53 -2.08 2.46
C TYR A 79 -17.45 -1.41 1.63
N TYR A 80 -17.77 -0.33 0.91
CA TYR A 80 -16.78 0.44 0.13
C TYR A 80 -15.99 -0.39 -0.91
N GLY A 81 -16.55 -1.50 -1.42
CA GLY A 81 -15.86 -2.43 -2.34
C GLY A 81 -14.89 -3.43 -1.67
N LEU A 82 -14.66 -3.30 -0.36
CA LEU A 82 -13.76 -4.20 0.37
C LEU A 82 -14.33 -5.62 0.52
N ALA A 83 -15.65 -5.77 0.69
CA ALA A 83 -16.30 -7.06 0.88
C ALA A 83 -16.26 -7.99 -0.35
N ASP A 84 -16.30 -7.44 -1.57
CA ASP A 84 -16.18 -8.22 -2.82
C ASP A 84 -14.79 -8.87 -2.96
N SER A 85 -13.79 -8.31 -2.27
CA SER A 85 -12.41 -8.82 -2.24
C SER A 85 -12.21 -9.87 -1.15
N TYR A 86 -12.91 -9.72 -0.02
CA TYR A 86 -12.99 -10.70 1.06
C TYR A 86 -13.91 -11.88 0.73
N ALA A 87 -13.82 -12.43 -0.48
CA ALA A 87 -14.53 -13.66 -0.83
C ALA A 87 -14.10 -14.81 0.10
N LYS A 88 -15.03 -15.74 0.39
CA LYS A 88 -14.71 -17.02 1.05
C LYS A 88 -13.80 -17.84 0.13
N THR A 89 -12.50 -17.62 0.23
CA THR A 89 -11.52 -18.56 -0.27
C THR A 89 -11.22 -19.55 0.84
N TYR A 90 -11.76 -20.77 0.73
CA TYR A 90 -11.51 -21.82 1.71
C TYR A 90 -10.09 -22.35 1.49
N PHE A 91 -9.12 -21.74 2.17
CA PHE A 91 -7.77 -22.25 2.28
C PHE A 91 -7.68 -23.07 3.57
N GLU A 92 -7.35 -24.36 3.43
CA GLU A 92 -6.78 -25.12 4.55
C GLU A 92 -5.31 -24.75 4.66
N GLY A 93 -4.75 -24.74 5.86
CA GLY A 93 -3.37 -24.32 5.96
C GLY A 93 -2.79 -24.42 7.36
N LEU A 94 -1.47 -24.62 7.37
CA LEU A 94 -0.68 -24.66 8.58
C LEU A 94 -0.12 -23.27 8.85
N LYS A 95 -0.68 -22.61 9.88
CA LYS A 95 -0.39 -21.20 10.20
C LYS A 95 0.67 -21.11 11.30
N GLU A 96 1.66 -20.25 11.11
CA GLU A 96 2.76 -19.98 12.06
C GLU A 96 3.46 -21.26 12.53
N TRP A 97 3.61 -22.23 11.61
CA TRP A 97 3.94 -23.60 11.98
C TRP A 97 5.33 -23.75 12.61
N GLY A 98 6.29 -22.88 12.28
CA GLY A 98 7.58 -22.86 12.96
C GLY A 98 7.46 -22.53 14.44
N TYR A 99 6.52 -21.63 14.81
CA TYR A 99 6.21 -21.34 16.21
C TYR A 99 5.58 -22.56 16.89
N SER A 100 4.63 -23.23 16.24
CA SER A 100 4.02 -24.47 16.77
C SER A 100 5.05 -25.55 17.06
N MET A 101 5.98 -25.76 16.14
CA MET A 101 7.07 -26.72 16.28
C MET A 101 7.99 -26.43 17.47
N HIS A 102 8.28 -25.15 17.76
CA HIS A 102 9.26 -24.76 18.79
C HIS A 102 8.65 -24.33 20.14
N HIS A 103 7.39 -23.89 20.21
CA HIS A 103 6.88 -23.13 21.37
C HIS A 103 5.52 -23.58 21.96
N LEU A 104 4.80 -24.52 21.35
CA LEU A 104 3.41 -24.82 21.73
C LEU A 104 3.14 -26.27 22.18
N HIS A 105 4.09 -26.94 22.83
CA HIS A 105 3.84 -28.31 23.34
C HIS A 105 2.61 -28.40 24.26
N ASN A 106 1.69 -29.30 23.94
CA ASN A 106 0.39 -29.53 24.58
C ASN A 106 -0.45 -28.25 24.73
N LYS A 107 -0.22 -27.27 23.86
CA LYS A 107 -1.02 -26.05 23.78
C LYS A 107 -1.76 -26.02 22.45
N ILE A 108 -2.87 -25.29 22.49
CA ILE A 108 -3.64 -24.94 21.32
C ILE A 108 -2.91 -23.78 20.62
N ASP A 109 -2.60 -23.93 19.34
CA ASP A 109 -2.01 -22.87 18.52
C ASP A 109 -3.01 -21.74 18.23
N GLY A 110 -2.52 -20.67 17.57
CA GLY A 110 -3.37 -19.55 17.15
C GLY A 110 -4.52 -19.92 16.20
N ALA A 111 -4.54 -21.15 15.69
CA ALA A 111 -5.58 -21.69 14.81
C ALA A 111 -6.55 -22.66 15.51
N GLY A 112 -6.34 -23.01 16.79
CA GLY A 112 -7.22 -23.92 17.52
C GLY A 112 -6.73 -25.38 17.57
N ASN A 113 -5.53 -25.68 17.06
CA ASN A 113 -5.00 -27.04 16.99
C ASN A 113 -4.11 -27.36 18.18
N LEU A 114 -4.28 -28.55 18.77
CA LEU A 114 -3.41 -29.05 19.83
C LEU A 114 -2.08 -29.55 19.26
N ILE A 115 -0.95 -28.96 19.66
CA ILE A 115 0.39 -29.33 19.18
C ILE A 115 1.07 -30.30 20.15
N VAL A 116 1.60 -31.43 19.65
CA VAL A 116 2.14 -32.52 20.49
C VAL A 116 3.60 -32.87 20.12
N SER A 117 4.61 -32.25 20.75
CA SER A 117 6.01 -32.79 20.88
C SER A 117 6.84 -32.17 22.02
N GLY A 118 7.58 -33.00 22.78
CA GLY A 118 8.08 -32.75 24.16
C GLY A 118 9.55 -32.29 24.29
N PRO A 119 10.31 -32.83 25.26
CA PRO A 119 10.17 -32.60 26.70
C PRO A 119 10.61 -31.20 27.17
N ASP A 120 11.07 -30.29 26.29
CA ASP A 120 11.29 -28.87 26.59
C ASP A 120 11.33 -28.09 25.25
N PHE A 121 10.21 -27.54 24.77
CA PHE A 121 10.19 -26.60 23.63
C PHE A 121 10.97 -27.05 22.37
N GLY A 122 10.40 -27.95 21.56
CA GLY A 122 10.98 -28.30 20.25
C GLY A 122 10.93 -29.77 19.91
N PHE A 123 11.93 -30.21 19.13
CA PHE A 123 12.10 -31.56 18.59
C PHE A 123 11.94 -32.66 19.65
N ASP A 124 11.36 -33.80 19.27
CA ASP A 124 11.42 -35.03 20.07
C ASP A 124 12.87 -35.54 20.11
N GLY A 125 13.63 -35.09 21.11
CA GLY A 125 15.07 -35.33 21.27
C GLY A 125 15.94 -34.23 20.65
N VAL A 126 16.88 -33.69 21.42
CA VAL A 126 17.80 -32.63 21.00
C VAL A 126 18.53 -33.05 19.71
N PRO A 127 18.43 -32.27 18.62
CA PRO A 127 19.15 -32.59 17.40
C PRO A 127 20.65 -32.62 17.62
N SER A 128 21.35 -33.55 16.96
CA SER A 128 22.82 -33.64 17.06
C SER A 128 23.57 -32.81 16.03
N SER A 129 22.92 -32.46 14.91
CA SER A 129 23.48 -31.64 13.84
C SER A 129 22.38 -30.82 13.13
N PRO A 130 22.75 -29.83 12.30
CA PRO A 130 21.80 -29.09 11.45
C PRO A 130 20.97 -30.01 10.53
N GLU A 131 21.56 -31.07 9.97
CA GLU A 131 20.88 -32.02 9.09
C GLU A 131 19.86 -32.89 9.84
N ASP A 132 20.19 -33.32 11.07
CA ASP A 132 19.23 -34.02 11.95
C ASP A 132 18.06 -33.11 12.32
N ALA A 133 18.35 -31.84 12.62
CA ALA A 133 17.33 -30.83 12.88
C ALA A 133 16.41 -30.61 11.67
N LEU A 134 16.98 -30.37 10.48
CA LEU A 134 16.22 -30.21 9.24
C LEU A 134 15.32 -31.43 8.99
N SER A 135 15.87 -32.64 9.06
CA SER A 135 15.13 -33.88 8.82
C SER A 135 13.93 -34.03 9.76
N LYS A 136 14.10 -33.69 11.04
CA LYS A 136 13.02 -33.71 12.03
C LYS A 136 11.99 -32.60 11.78
N THR A 137 12.42 -31.41 11.33
CA THR A 137 11.51 -30.32 10.94
C THR A 137 10.64 -30.72 9.75
N GLU A 138 11.23 -31.26 8.69
CA GLU A 138 10.51 -31.70 7.49
C GLU A 138 9.55 -32.85 7.82
N ALA A 139 10.00 -33.85 8.59
CA ALA A 139 9.15 -34.96 9.04
C ALA A 139 7.97 -34.47 9.89
N TRP A 140 8.19 -33.50 10.77
CA TRP A 140 7.12 -32.90 11.56
C TRP A 140 6.11 -32.17 10.66
N PHE A 141 6.59 -31.38 9.69
CA PHE A 141 5.75 -30.62 8.76
C PHE A 141 4.90 -31.55 7.89
N LEU A 142 5.49 -32.61 7.32
CA LEU A 142 4.77 -33.62 6.54
C LEU A 142 3.66 -34.29 7.35
N LYS A 143 3.94 -34.65 8.61
CA LYS A 143 2.93 -35.19 9.52
C LYS A 143 1.77 -34.22 9.75
N GLN A 144 2.03 -32.91 9.80
CA GLN A 144 0.95 -31.93 9.93
C GLN A 144 0.12 -31.84 8.64
N ILE A 145 0.76 -31.80 7.46
CA ILE A 145 0.03 -31.80 6.17
C ILE A 145 -0.95 -32.97 6.11
N ASP A 146 -0.52 -34.19 6.41
CA ASP A 146 -1.40 -35.37 6.37
C ASP A 146 -2.62 -35.27 7.30
N ASN A 147 -2.50 -34.55 8.43
CA ASN A 147 -3.61 -34.37 9.37
C ASN A 147 -4.60 -33.28 8.94
N PHE A 148 -4.15 -32.30 8.17
CA PHE A 148 -4.94 -31.11 7.82
C PHE A 148 -5.42 -31.09 6.37
N HIS A 149 -4.80 -31.83 5.46
CA HIS A 149 -5.08 -31.73 4.04
C HIS A 149 -6.33 -32.53 3.65
N THR A 150 -7.39 -31.84 3.22
CA THR A 150 -8.54 -32.47 2.57
C THR A 150 -8.41 -32.44 1.03
N PRO A 151 -8.86 -33.47 0.29
CA PRO A 151 -8.62 -33.59 -1.16
C PRO A 151 -9.22 -32.49 -2.07
N ASN A 152 -10.01 -31.55 -1.54
CA ASN A 152 -10.80 -30.60 -2.32
C ASN A 152 -10.55 -29.11 -1.96
N THR A 153 -9.50 -28.79 -1.21
CA THR A 153 -9.19 -27.42 -0.78
C THR A 153 -7.77 -27.02 -1.14
N HIS A 154 -7.56 -25.75 -1.46
CA HIS A 154 -6.20 -25.22 -1.66
C HIS A 154 -5.44 -25.15 -0.33
N PHE A 155 -4.18 -25.58 -0.31
CA PHE A 155 -3.35 -25.61 0.89
C PHE A 155 -2.35 -24.46 0.94
N ILE A 156 -2.37 -23.70 2.04
CA ILE A 156 -1.41 -22.61 2.31
C ILE A 156 -0.48 -22.98 3.48
N THR A 157 0.82 -22.81 3.26
CA THR A 157 1.81 -22.85 4.36
C THR A 157 2.17 -21.43 4.76
N LYS A 158 1.99 -21.07 6.04
CA LYS A 158 2.33 -19.73 6.55
C LYS A 158 3.33 -19.85 7.69
N ASN A 159 4.46 -19.12 7.61
CA ASN A 159 5.43 -19.02 8.69
C ASN A 159 5.68 -17.57 9.14
N ALA A 160 6.37 -17.38 10.26
CA ALA A 160 6.51 -16.09 10.95
C ALA A 160 7.92 -15.95 11.53
N HIS A 161 8.09 -16.13 12.85
CA HIS A 161 9.34 -16.02 13.63
C HIS A 161 10.58 -16.77 13.11
N TYR A 162 10.41 -17.64 12.12
CA TYR A 162 11.45 -18.48 11.53
C TYR A 162 11.48 -18.31 10.02
N PHE A 163 12.68 -18.29 9.45
CA PHE A 163 12.88 -18.14 8.02
C PHE A 163 12.71 -19.47 7.26
N TYR A 164 11.75 -20.33 7.64
CA TYR A 164 11.60 -21.69 7.10
C TYR A 164 10.65 -21.79 5.89
N HIS A 165 10.38 -20.70 5.18
CA HIS A 165 9.46 -20.67 4.04
C HIS A 165 9.82 -21.71 2.97
N HIS A 166 11.12 -21.91 2.71
CA HIS A 166 11.63 -22.92 1.79
C HIS A 166 11.36 -24.36 2.24
N TYR A 167 11.36 -24.64 3.55
CA TYR A 167 11.09 -25.99 4.06
C TYR A 167 9.63 -26.36 3.78
N GLY A 168 8.71 -25.43 4.04
CA GLY A 168 7.30 -25.63 3.70
C GLY A 168 7.09 -25.79 2.19
N ALA A 169 7.78 -25.00 1.37
CA ALA A 169 7.68 -25.03 -0.08
C ALA A 169 8.26 -26.30 -0.72
N GLY A 170 9.40 -26.76 -0.23
CA GLY A 170 10.15 -27.89 -0.79
C GLY A 170 9.71 -29.26 -0.29
N CYS A 171 8.86 -29.33 0.74
CA CYS A 171 8.39 -30.60 1.28
C CYS A 171 7.32 -31.28 0.41
N TYR A 172 6.56 -30.55 -0.42
CA TYR A 172 5.45 -31.19 -1.13
C TYR A 172 4.85 -30.40 -2.30
N ASN A 173 4.44 -31.12 -3.36
CA ASN A 173 3.73 -30.53 -4.50
C ASN A 173 2.33 -30.01 -4.12
N ASP A 174 1.72 -30.55 -3.06
CA ASP A 174 0.35 -30.23 -2.67
C ASP A 174 0.23 -28.91 -1.86
N VAL A 175 1.35 -28.20 -1.60
CA VAL A 175 1.30 -26.81 -1.14
C VAL A 175 1.00 -25.90 -2.33
N ASP A 176 -0.14 -25.21 -2.31
CA ASP A 176 -0.55 -24.30 -3.38
C ASP A 176 0.03 -22.89 -3.23
N VAL A 177 0.11 -22.39 -1.98
CA VAL A 177 0.55 -21.02 -1.68
C VAL A 177 1.53 -21.03 -0.50
N ILE A 178 2.59 -20.23 -0.61
CA ILE A 178 3.53 -19.97 0.48
C ILE A 178 3.23 -18.59 1.06
N ALA A 179 3.13 -18.45 2.36
CA ALA A 179 2.91 -17.15 2.98
C ALA A 179 3.84 -16.90 4.15
N CYS A 180 4.03 -15.63 4.47
CA CYS A 180 4.63 -15.22 5.73
C CYS A 180 3.70 -14.31 6.50
N GLU A 181 3.81 -14.36 7.82
CA GLU A 181 3.24 -13.36 8.70
C GLU A 181 4.29 -12.32 9.06
N VAL A 182 3.84 -11.07 9.09
CA VAL A 182 4.62 -9.90 9.43
C VAL A 182 3.76 -8.96 10.29
N GLY A 183 4.39 -8.00 10.97
CA GLY A 183 3.69 -7.17 11.95
C GLY A 183 3.79 -7.80 13.34
N GLU A 184 2.72 -7.77 14.14
CA GLU A 184 2.68 -8.23 15.55
C GLU A 184 4.01 -8.04 16.32
N ASN A 185 4.81 -9.11 16.44
CA ASN A 185 6.12 -9.17 17.08
C ASN A 185 7.20 -9.74 16.14
N ILE A 186 6.93 -9.70 14.84
CA ILE A 186 7.73 -10.24 13.75
C ILE A 186 8.37 -9.05 13.04
N ALA A 187 9.55 -8.68 13.52
CA ALA A 187 10.38 -7.62 12.94
C ALA A 187 10.99 -8.05 11.59
N SER A 188 11.67 -7.11 10.91
CA SER A 188 12.29 -7.34 9.61
C SER A 188 11.33 -7.84 8.52
N ILE A 189 10.33 -7.04 8.19
CA ILE A 189 9.34 -7.35 7.14
C ILE A 189 10.04 -7.68 5.81
N ASN A 190 11.06 -6.90 5.46
CA ASN A 190 11.81 -7.06 4.21
C ASN A 190 12.56 -8.39 4.10
N ALA A 191 13.18 -8.86 5.19
CA ALA A 191 13.80 -10.17 5.21
C ALA A 191 12.76 -11.27 5.01
N HIS A 192 11.60 -11.18 5.67
CA HIS A 192 10.52 -12.16 5.48
C HIS A 192 10.01 -12.18 4.04
N VAL A 193 9.86 -11.01 3.41
CA VAL A 193 9.49 -10.90 1.99
C VAL A 193 10.55 -11.58 1.11
N ALA A 194 11.84 -11.30 1.32
CA ALA A 194 12.93 -11.88 0.52
C ALA A 194 13.02 -13.41 0.64
N PHE A 195 12.86 -13.97 1.85
CA PHE A 195 12.82 -15.43 2.05
C PHE A 195 11.58 -16.07 1.43
N THR A 196 10.42 -15.40 1.53
CA THR A 196 9.14 -15.94 1.03
C THR A 196 9.07 -15.89 -0.48
N ARG A 197 9.45 -14.75 -1.07
CA ARG A 197 9.51 -14.56 -2.53
C ARG A 197 10.58 -15.43 -3.18
N GLY A 198 11.74 -15.58 -2.54
CA GLY A 198 12.78 -16.50 -2.98
C GLY A 198 12.32 -17.96 -2.98
N ALA A 199 11.68 -18.42 -1.91
CA ALA A 199 11.07 -19.76 -1.86
C ALA A 199 10.01 -19.94 -2.96
N ALA A 200 9.14 -18.95 -3.13
CA ALA A 200 8.10 -18.95 -4.16
C ALA A 200 8.68 -19.07 -5.57
N ARG A 201 9.76 -18.33 -5.89
CA ARG A 201 10.46 -18.43 -7.17
C ARG A 201 11.18 -19.76 -7.35
N GLN A 202 11.84 -20.26 -6.29
CA GLN A 202 12.55 -21.54 -6.33
C GLN A 202 11.62 -22.72 -6.64
N TYR A 203 10.41 -22.71 -6.06
CA TYR A 203 9.45 -23.80 -6.17
C TYR A 203 8.29 -23.52 -7.14
N ASN A 204 8.34 -22.40 -7.86
CA ASN A 204 7.30 -21.94 -8.79
C ASN A 204 5.90 -21.93 -8.15
N LYS A 205 5.76 -21.22 -7.03
CA LYS A 205 4.51 -21.08 -6.28
C LYS A 205 4.12 -19.59 -6.17
N PRO A 206 2.83 -19.26 -6.09
CA PRO A 206 2.40 -17.94 -5.62
C PRO A 206 2.78 -17.74 -4.15
N PHE A 207 2.92 -16.48 -3.74
CA PHE A 207 3.14 -16.14 -2.34
C PHE A 207 2.19 -15.08 -1.77
N GLY A 208 2.03 -15.12 -0.45
CA GLY A 208 1.18 -14.22 0.31
C GLY A 208 1.86 -13.57 1.50
N ILE A 209 1.34 -12.41 1.91
CA ILE A 209 1.73 -11.73 3.14
C ILE A 209 0.52 -11.64 4.04
N ASN A 210 0.65 -12.14 5.27
CA ASN A 210 -0.29 -11.96 6.36
C ASN A 210 0.15 -10.77 7.21
N LEU A 211 -0.59 -9.66 7.17
CA LEU A 211 -0.36 -8.54 8.06
C LEU A 211 -1.07 -8.78 9.39
N SER A 212 -0.29 -9.06 10.41
CA SER A 212 -0.74 -9.33 11.75
C SER A 212 -0.79 -8.09 12.60
N SER A 213 -1.98 -7.79 13.12
CA SER A 213 -2.22 -6.66 14.01
C SER A 213 -2.51 -7.10 15.46
N TRP A 214 -2.02 -8.28 15.89
CA TRP A 214 -2.36 -8.84 17.23
C TRP A 214 -1.65 -8.17 18.41
N TRP A 215 -0.59 -7.37 18.21
CA TRP A 215 0.19 -6.75 19.29
C TRP A 215 -0.43 -5.50 19.94
N GLY A 216 -1.74 -5.39 19.85
CA GLY A 216 -2.51 -4.32 20.44
C GLY A 216 -3.69 -4.02 19.55
N PRO A 217 -4.80 -3.55 20.14
CA PRO A 217 -6.09 -3.41 19.48
C PRO A 217 -6.05 -2.70 18.13
N ALA A 218 -7.14 -2.89 17.37
CA ALA A 218 -7.59 -1.97 16.34
C ALA A 218 -7.30 -0.52 16.76
N ILE A 219 -6.50 0.17 15.96
CA ILE A 219 -6.53 1.62 15.95
C ILE A 219 -7.90 1.96 15.39
N ARG A 220 -8.87 2.13 16.28
CA ARG A 220 -10.26 2.44 15.93
C ARG A 220 -10.45 3.92 15.64
N ASP A 221 -9.49 4.77 16.05
CA ASP A 221 -9.71 6.20 16.12
C ASP A 221 -8.41 7.00 16.35
N TYR A 222 -7.83 7.66 15.32
CA TYR A 222 -6.96 8.86 15.51
C TYR A 222 -7.77 10.15 15.51
N THR A 223 -9.07 10.05 15.28
CA THR A 223 -10.02 11.12 15.01
C THR A 223 -10.30 12.00 16.23
N ARG A 224 -9.72 11.77 17.41
CA ARG A 224 -9.96 12.62 18.59
C ARG A 224 -9.12 13.89 18.67
N GLN A 225 -8.12 14.08 17.81
CA GLN A 225 -7.18 15.18 17.99
C GLN A 225 -7.45 16.32 17.01
N TRP A 226 -7.89 17.44 17.57
CA TRP A 226 -7.85 18.74 16.93
C TRP A 226 -6.39 19.13 16.66
N VAL A 227 -6.05 19.35 15.39
CA VAL A 227 -4.75 19.86 14.97
C VAL A 227 -4.77 21.37 15.08
N LYS A 228 -3.84 21.95 15.84
CA LYS A 228 -3.68 23.41 15.86
C LYS A 228 -3.16 23.87 14.50
N LEU A 229 -3.92 24.71 13.81
CA LEU A 229 -3.63 25.18 12.46
C LEU A 229 -2.90 26.53 12.42
N GLY A 230 -3.06 27.36 13.44
CA GLY A 230 -2.42 28.68 13.52
C GLY A 230 -2.95 29.53 14.67
N ASN A 231 -2.41 30.75 14.79
CA ASN A 231 -2.87 31.81 15.69
C ASN A 231 -3.14 33.08 14.89
N ASP A 232 -3.72 34.09 15.55
CA ASP A 232 -3.96 35.42 14.98
C ASP A 232 -4.81 35.41 13.71
N ILE A 233 -5.68 34.41 13.59
CA ILE A 233 -6.62 34.29 12.48
C ILE A 233 -7.82 35.19 12.75
N GLN A 234 -8.18 35.96 11.73
CA GLN A 234 -9.36 36.82 11.68
C GLN A 234 -10.53 36.11 11.02
N ASP A 235 -10.27 35.38 9.93
CA ASP A 235 -11.29 34.70 9.15
C ASP A 235 -10.80 33.36 8.60
N VAL A 236 -11.71 32.40 8.42
CA VAL A 236 -11.42 31.05 7.92
C VAL A 236 -12.55 30.60 7.00
N GLN A 237 -12.19 29.89 5.92
CA GLN A 237 -13.12 29.18 5.05
C GLN A 237 -12.54 27.82 4.68
N VAL A 238 -13.45 26.86 4.46
CA VAL A 238 -13.14 25.51 4.01
C VAL A 238 -13.99 25.23 2.78
N GLU A 239 -13.37 24.69 1.74
CA GLU A 239 -14.03 24.30 0.48
C GLU A 239 -13.32 23.05 -0.04
N GLY A 240 -14.01 21.90 -0.11
CA GLY A 240 -13.38 20.62 -0.43
C GLY A 240 -12.13 20.34 0.43
N THR A 241 -10.98 20.16 -0.23
CA THR A 241 -9.68 19.92 0.41
C THR A 241 -8.92 21.19 0.78
N ARG A 242 -9.43 22.39 0.44
CA ARG A 242 -8.77 23.68 0.68
C ARG A 242 -9.18 24.27 2.01
N ILE A 243 -8.21 24.85 2.71
CA ILE A 243 -8.43 25.71 3.88
C ILE A 243 -7.76 27.04 3.60
N GLY A 244 -8.53 28.12 3.69
CA GLY A 244 -8.04 29.49 3.60
C GLY A 244 -8.17 30.19 4.94
N ILE A 245 -7.13 30.93 5.34
CA ILE A 245 -7.10 31.74 6.55
C ILE A 245 -6.69 33.17 6.21
N LEU A 246 -7.42 34.13 6.75
CA LEU A 246 -7.03 35.54 6.78
C LEU A 246 -6.51 35.87 8.17
N LEU A 247 -5.25 36.27 8.26
CA LEU A 247 -4.64 36.72 9.51
C LEU A 247 -5.04 38.16 9.82
N LYS A 248 -5.00 38.53 11.11
CA LYS A 248 -5.34 39.88 11.60
C LYS A 248 -4.47 41.00 11.02
N ASP A 249 -3.31 40.66 10.45
CA ASP A 249 -2.40 41.59 9.78
C ASP A 249 -2.71 41.78 8.27
N GLY A 250 -3.74 41.13 7.75
CA GLY A 250 -4.14 41.17 6.34
C GLY A 250 -3.43 40.14 5.45
N THR A 251 -2.66 39.20 6.02
CA THR A 251 -2.06 38.11 5.26
C THR A 251 -3.09 37.02 4.96
N LEU A 252 -3.27 36.67 3.68
CA LEU A 252 -4.10 35.55 3.24
C LEU A 252 -3.22 34.33 2.96
N GLN A 253 -3.49 33.22 3.64
CA GLN A 253 -2.82 31.94 3.42
C GLN A 253 -3.83 30.86 3.03
N VAL A 254 -3.44 30.00 2.11
CA VAL A 254 -4.25 28.87 1.64
C VAL A 254 -3.39 27.61 1.63
N LYS A 255 -3.96 26.48 2.03
CA LYS A 255 -3.39 25.15 1.85
C LYS A 255 -4.41 24.22 1.22
N GLU A 256 -3.93 23.15 0.60
CA GLU A 256 -4.73 22.12 -0.05
C GLU A 256 -4.21 20.74 0.33
N GLY A 257 -5.14 19.82 0.63
CA GLY A 257 -4.83 18.46 1.08
C GLY A 257 -5.16 18.22 2.55
N GLY A 258 -4.31 17.47 3.25
CA GLY A 258 -4.45 17.14 4.67
C GLY A 258 -4.31 18.35 5.62
N LEU A 259 -4.65 18.17 6.90
CA LEU A 259 -4.52 19.23 7.91
C LEU A 259 -3.06 19.64 8.19
N ASP A 260 -2.11 18.77 7.88
CA ASP A 260 -0.66 18.95 7.96
C ASP A 260 -0.04 19.58 6.71
N ALA A 261 -0.84 19.81 5.65
CA ALA A 261 -0.37 20.47 4.44
C ALA A 261 0.24 21.86 4.72
N SER A 262 1.28 22.20 3.97
CA SER A 262 1.98 23.48 4.11
C SER A 262 1.11 24.65 3.68
N TRP A 263 1.21 25.77 4.40
CA TRP A 263 0.55 27.02 4.06
C TRP A 263 1.27 27.74 2.91
N THR A 264 0.50 28.17 1.91
CA THR A 264 0.98 29.09 0.86
C THR A 264 0.41 30.48 1.12
N THR A 265 1.28 31.49 1.20
CA THR A 265 0.82 32.89 1.30
C THR A 265 0.44 33.38 -0.09
N VAL A 266 -0.84 33.75 -0.27
CA VAL A 266 -1.39 34.14 -1.58
C VAL A 266 -1.82 35.61 -1.66
N GLY A 267 -1.68 36.35 -0.56
CA GLY A 267 -1.92 37.78 -0.53
C GLY A 267 -1.42 38.43 0.75
N SER A 268 -1.09 39.71 0.64
CA SER A 268 -0.82 40.64 1.74
C SER A 268 -1.78 41.81 1.60
N ASP A 269 -2.21 42.43 2.71
CA ASP A 269 -3.18 43.54 2.70
C ASP A 269 -4.59 43.15 2.22
N VAL A 270 -4.98 41.90 2.46
CA VAL A 270 -6.31 41.36 2.15
C VAL A 270 -7.29 41.74 3.27
N THR A 271 -8.50 42.12 2.87
CA THR A 271 -9.60 42.49 3.79
C THR A 271 -10.77 41.50 3.75
N ALA A 272 -10.90 40.74 2.66
CA ALA A 272 -11.88 39.66 2.52
C ALA A 272 -11.40 38.64 1.47
N PHE A 273 -11.80 37.38 1.62
CA PHE A 273 -11.50 36.33 0.65
C PHE A 273 -12.69 35.35 0.48
N LYS A 274 -12.69 34.60 -0.62
CA LYS A 274 -13.67 33.53 -0.87
C LYS A 274 -13.00 32.35 -1.55
N LEU A 275 -13.24 31.15 -1.03
CA LEU A 275 -12.95 29.89 -1.71
C LEU A 275 -14.22 29.40 -2.41
N ASN A 276 -14.10 28.92 -3.64
CA ASN A 276 -15.16 28.17 -4.30
C ASN A 276 -14.59 27.32 -5.45
N GLY A 277 -14.76 26.00 -5.38
CA GLY A 277 -14.13 25.08 -6.34
C GLY A 277 -12.62 25.32 -6.49
N ASP A 278 -12.17 25.45 -7.74
CA ASP A 278 -10.77 25.74 -8.09
C ASP A 278 -10.42 27.24 -8.04
N ARG A 279 -11.37 28.13 -7.74
CA ARG A 279 -11.16 29.58 -7.67
C ARG A 279 -10.92 30.10 -6.26
N ILE A 280 -10.02 31.08 -6.17
CA ILE A 280 -9.74 31.84 -4.95
C ILE A 280 -9.90 33.33 -5.27
N GLY A 281 -10.83 34.00 -4.59
CA GLY A 281 -11.03 35.45 -4.67
C GLY A 281 -10.42 36.18 -3.47
N LYS A 282 -9.74 37.30 -3.68
CA LYS A 282 -9.23 38.19 -2.61
C LYS A 282 -9.55 39.66 -2.91
N LEU A 283 -9.94 40.39 -1.86
CA LEU A 283 -10.17 41.84 -1.90
C LEU A 283 -9.11 42.54 -1.05
N GLU A 284 -8.36 43.45 -1.66
CA GLU A 284 -7.32 44.22 -0.97
C GLU A 284 -7.88 45.53 -0.38
N SER A 285 -7.17 46.11 0.60
CA SER A 285 -7.65 47.31 1.33
C SER A 285 -7.87 48.54 0.45
N ASN A 286 -7.19 48.60 -0.70
CA ASN A 286 -7.32 49.63 -1.73
C ASN A 286 -8.57 49.46 -2.62
N GLY A 287 -9.34 48.37 -2.45
CA GLY A 287 -10.50 48.02 -3.26
C GLY A 287 -10.19 47.29 -4.56
N ASP A 288 -8.95 46.84 -4.78
CA ASP A 288 -8.61 45.96 -5.91
C ASP A 288 -9.05 44.52 -5.58
N PHE A 289 -9.86 43.95 -6.46
CA PHE A 289 -10.40 42.59 -6.33
C PHE A 289 -9.75 41.66 -7.36
N TYR A 290 -9.10 40.61 -6.89
CA TYR A 290 -8.40 39.63 -7.71
C TYR A 290 -9.03 38.24 -7.57
N VAL A 291 -8.93 37.44 -8.63
CA VAL A 291 -9.30 36.02 -8.63
C VAL A 291 -8.18 35.22 -9.30
N SER A 292 -7.82 34.10 -8.68
CA SER A 292 -7.02 33.03 -9.29
C SER A 292 -7.92 31.81 -9.56
N GLU A 293 -7.60 31.03 -10.59
CA GLU A 293 -8.32 29.82 -11.00
C GLU A 293 -7.29 28.73 -11.30
N GLY A 294 -7.48 27.55 -10.71
CA GLY A 294 -6.57 26.41 -10.84
C GLY A 294 -5.82 26.11 -9.55
N GLU A 295 -4.52 25.85 -9.67
CA GLU A 295 -3.63 25.55 -8.54
C GLU A 295 -3.44 26.77 -7.62
N ILE A 296 -3.13 26.56 -6.34
CA ILE A 296 -2.92 27.67 -5.37
C ILE A 296 -1.86 28.67 -5.86
N SER A 297 -0.85 28.18 -6.60
CA SER A 297 0.24 28.99 -7.15
C SER A 297 -0.07 29.71 -8.47
N ASP A 298 -1.28 29.53 -9.03
CA ASP A 298 -1.63 30.11 -10.31
C ASP A 298 -1.76 31.63 -10.27
N THR A 299 -1.77 32.22 -11.48
CA THR A 299 -1.67 33.66 -11.65
C THR A 299 -2.95 34.37 -11.24
N TRP A 300 -2.81 35.38 -10.39
CA TRP A 300 -3.90 36.26 -9.98
C TRP A 300 -4.31 37.22 -11.10
N VAL A 301 -5.61 37.25 -11.42
CA VAL A 301 -6.19 38.17 -12.41
C VAL A 301 -6.98 39.27 -11.68
N LEU A 302 -6.58 40.53 -11.89
CA LEU A 302 -7.35 41.69 -11.41
C LEU A 302 -8.71 41.72 -12.12
N GLN A 303 -9.78 41.55 -11.34
CA GLN A 303 -11.15 41.55 -11.85
C GLN A 303 -11.71 42.97 -11.92
N LEU A 304 -11.57 43.75 -10.84
CA LEU A 304 -12.17 45.07 -10.74
C LEU A 304 -11.49 45.92 -9.67
N LYS A 305 -11.52 47.25 -9.83
CA LYS A 305 -11.02 48.22 -8.85
C LYS A 305 -12.15 48.94 -8.13
N GLY A 306 -11.89 49.44 -6.92
CA GLY A 306 -12.85 50.17 -6.11
C GLY A 306 -14.03 49.30 -5.64
N VAL A 307 -13.77 48.02 -5.39
CA VAL A 307 -14.72 47.04 -4.87
C VAL A 307 -14.83 47.16 -3.35
N ASP A 308 -16.06 47.13 -2.86
CA ASP A 308 -16.41 47.10 -1.43
C ASP A 308 -16.67 45.67 -0.96
N LYS A 309 -17.45 44.93 -1.75
CA LYS A 309 -17.84 43.54 -1.46
C LYS A 309 -17.88 42.73 -2.75
N PHE A 310 -17.64 41.44 -2.63
CA PHE A 310 -17.74 40.52 -3.75
C PHE A 310 -18.41 39.19 -3.36
N VAL A 311 -18.92 38.49 -4.36
CA VAL A 311 -19.41 37.11 -4.26
C VAL A 311 -18.78 36.33 -5.40
N LEU A 312 -18.33 35.10 -5.11
CA LEU A 312 -17.70 34.17 -6.04
C LEU A 312 -18.39 32.81 -5.88
N GLU A 313 -18.94 32.29 -6.98
CA GLU A 313 -19.60 30.98 -7.03
C GLU A 313 -19.52 30.42 -8.45
N GLY A 314 -18.90 29.25 -8.58
CA GLY A 314 -18.50 28.65 -9.84
C GLY A 314 -17.72 29.64 -10.69
N ASP A 315 -18.13 29.76 -11.94
CA ASP A 315 -17.55 30.67 -12.90
C ASP A 315 -18.10 32.12 -12.80
N ARG A 316 -18.96 32.40 -11.82
CA ARG A 316 -19.68 33.68 -11.68
C ARG A 316 -19.07 34.59 -10.63
N ILE A 317 -19.09 35.88 -10.92
CA ILE A 317 -18.52 36.91 -10.07
C ILE A 317 -19.46 38.10 -9.96
N ILE A 318 -19.69 38.53 -8.72
CA ILE A 318 -20.42 39.75 -8.41
C ILE A 318 -19.52 40.67 -7.59
N ALA A 319 -19.46 41.94 -7.98
CA ALA A 319 -18.68 42.95 -7.28
C ALA A 319 -19.51 44.22 -7.06
N ILE A 320 -19.52 44.73 -5.83
CA ILE A 320 -20.21 45.98 -5.46
C ILE A 320 -19.16 47.08 -5.34
N LEU A 321 -19.37 48.22 -5.99
CA LEU A 321 -18.42 49.33 -6.02
C LEU A 321 -18.57 50.30 -4.83
N GLN A 322 -17.46 50.62 -4.15
CA GLN A 322 -17.39 51.47 -2.94
C GLN A 322 -18.09 52.82 -3.08
N THR A 323 -17.90 53.51 -4.20
CA THR A 323 -18.32 54.91 -4.36
C THR A 323 -19.74 55.07 -4.89
N THR A 324 -20.30 54.02 -5.47
CA THR A 324 -21.57 54.11 -6.21
C THR A 324 -22.63 53.12 -5.73
N GLY A 325 -22.24 52.05 -5.05
CA GLY A 325 -23.11 50.92 -4.75
C GLY A 325 -23.62 50.19 -6.00
N TYR A 326 -23.01 50.42 -7.17
CA TYR A 326 -23.32 49.66 -8.38
C TYR A 326 -22.84 48.23 -8.25
N ILE A 327 -23.65 47.31 -8.76
CA ILE A 327 -23.45 45.89 -8.75
C ILE A 327 -22.98 45.49 -10.15
N LYS A 328 -21.78 44.94 -10.22
CA LYS A 328 -21.20 44.38 -11.43
C LYS A 328 -21.33 42.87 -11.40
N PHE A 329 -21.71 42.28 -12.53
CA PHE A 329 -21.89 40.83 -12.69
C PHE A 329 -21.15 40.33 -13.92
N LYS A 330 -20.55 39.15 -13.83
CA LYS A 330 -20.10 38.36 -14.98
C LYS A 330 -20.16 36.86 -14.70
N GLU A 331 -20.07 36.08 -15.78
CA GLU A 331 -20.09 34.63 -15.82
C GLU A 331 -19.09 34.12 -16.86
N GLY A 332 -18.53 32.94 -16.64
CA GLY A 332 -17.50 32.33 -17.49
C GLY A 332 -16.07 32.73 -17.13
N ASP A 333 -15.21 32.79 -18.15
CA ASP A 333 -13.76 33.00 -17.99
C ASP A 333 -13.40 34.25 -17.18
N LEU A 334 -12.24 34.21 -16.52
CA LEU A 334 -11.72 35.37 -15.77
C LEU A 334 -11.49 36.62 -16.65
N THR A 335 -11.44 36.47 -17.98
CA THR A 335 -11.32 37.58 -18.94
C THR A 335 -12.66 38.17 -19.41
N THR A 336 -13.79 37.54 -19.07
CA THR A 336 -15.12 38.02 -19.46
C THR A 336 -15.42 39.40 -18.86
N ALA A 337 -16.02 40.26 -19.68
CA ALA A 337 -16.36 41.63 -19.29
C ALA A 337 -17.54 41.67 -18.30
N PHE A 338 -17.47 42.60 -17.34
CA PHE A 338 -18.57 42.85 -16.40
C PHE A 338 -19.74 43.60 -17.04
N SER A 339 -20.94 43.12 -16.75
CA SER A 339 -22.21 43.81 -16.98
C SER A 339 -22.66 44.60 -15.74
N ASN A 340 -23.62 45.51 -15.90
CA ASN A 340 -24.21 46.26 -14.78
C ASN A 340 -25.54 45.62 -14.36
N LEU A 341 -25.66 45.22 -13.10
CA LEU A 341 -26.83 44.54 -12.56
C LEU A 341 -27.70 45.48 -11.69
N GLY A 342 -27.35 46.77 -11.62
CA GLY A 342 -28.11 47.81 -10.89
C GLY A 342 -27.34 48.35 -9.69
N SER A 343 -28.04 48.96 -8.73
CA SER A 343 -27.45 49.55 -7.51
C SER A 343 -28.30 49.24 -6.25
N ASN A 344 -27.86 49.79 -5.11
CA ASN A 344 -28.57 49.81 -3.82
C ASN A 344 -28.78 48.45 -3.13
N SER A 345 -27.73 47.62 -3.04
CA SER A 345 -27.77 46.36 -2.29
C SER A 345 -27.03 46.48 -0.95
N GLN A 346 -27.60 45.93 0.13
CA GLN A 346 -26.92 45.74 1.42
C GLN A 346 -26.40 44.30 1.60
N LYS A 347 -27.11 43.30 1.05
CA LYS A 347 -26.75 41.87 1.03
C LYS A 347 -27.10 41.31 -0.34
N PHE A 348 -26.22 40.46 -0.85
CA PHE A 348 -26.34 39.87 -2.17
C PHE A 348 -25.90 38.41 -2.10
N LEU A 349 -26.69 37.49 -2.66
CA LEU A 349 -26.38 36.07 -2.74
C LEU A 349 -26.72 35.54 -4.13
N MET A 350 -26.02 34.49 -4.54
CA MET A 350 -26.36 33.64 -5.68
C MET A 350 -26.36 32.20 -5.21
N ASP A 351 -27.16 31.37 -5.90
CA ASP A 351 -27.10 29.91 -5.81
C ASP A 351 -27.77 29.33 -7.06
N GLY A 352 -27.07 28.45 -7.77
CA GLY A 352 -27.52 27.94 -9.07
C GLY A 352 -27.97 29.08 -9.99
N ASP A 353 -29.08 28.95 -10.70
CA ASP A 353 -29.55 30.00 -11.63
C ASP A 353 -30.18 31.24 -10.95
N ARG A 354 -30.13 31.36 -9.61
CA ARG A 354 -30.78 32.43 -8.86
C ARG A 354 -29.80 33.47 -8.35
N ILE A 355 -30.29 34.69 -8.38
CA ILE A 355 -29.56 35.86 -7.91
C ILE A 355 -30.51 36.69 -7.07
N ALA A 356 -30.14 36.98 -5.83
CA ALA A 356 -30.97 37.71 -4.89
C ALA A 356 -30.22 38.89 -4.26
N LYS A 357 -30.93 40.02 -4.11
CA LYS A 357 -30.42 41.19 -3.41
C LYS A 357 -31.44 41.74 -2.43
N LEU A 358 -30.92 42.15 -1.28
CA LEU A 358 -31.66 42.89 -0.27
C LEU A 358 -31.25 44.37 -0.35
N GLU A 359 -32.21 45.25 -0.53
CA GLU A 359 -32.00 46.69 -0.52
C GLU A 359 -32.05 47.25 0.91
N PRO A 360 -31.37 48.37 1.23
CA PRO A 360 -31.35 48.96 2.57
C PRO A 360 -32.73 49.27 3.19
N ASN A 361 -33.75 49.51 2.35
CA ASN A 361 -35.12 49.73 2.79
C ASN A 361 -35.86 48.43 3.20
N GLY A 362 -35.22 47.26 3.07
CA GLY A 362 -35.80 45.94 3.34
C GLY A 362 -36.60 45.35 2.17
N THR A 363 -36.40 45.84 0.94
CA THR A 363 -36.96 45.27 -0.29
C THR A 363 -36.07 44.13 -0.76
N LEU A 364 -36.65 42.95 -1.01
CA LEU A 364 -35.95 41.80 -1.57
C LEU A 364 -36.29 41.68 -3.06
N LYS A 365 -35.26 41.64 -3.90
CA LYS A 365 -35.39 41.47 -5.35
C LYS A 365 -34.60 40.26 -5.81
N MET A 366 -35.14 39.55 -6.81
CA MET A 366 -34.54 38.35 -7.35
C MET A 366 -34.55 38.29 -8.87
N ILE A 367 -33.66 37.47 -9.42
CA ILE A 367 -33.61 37.03 -10.81
C ILE A 367 -33.60 35.50 -10.80
N ASP A 368 -34.33 34.88 -11.74
CA ASP A 368 -34.46 33.42 -11.86
C ASP A 368 -34.19 32.97 -13.31
N GLY A 369 -33.24 32.04 -13.47
CA GLY A 369 -32.78 31.43 -14.72
C GLY A 369 -31.50 32.06 -15.30
N ALA A 370 -30.74 31.25 -16.06
CA ALA A 370 -29.41 31.49 -16.63
C ALA A 370 -29.09 32.82 -17.39
N ASP A 371 -30.04 33.76 -17.53
CA ASP A 371 -29.74 35.09 -18.08
C ASP A 371 -29.92 36.16 -16.99
N PRO A 372 -28.84 36.63 -16.35
CA PRO A 372 -28.87 37.64 -15.30
C PRO A 372 -29.24 39.03 -15.81
N VAL A 373 -29.35 39.25 -17.13
CA VAL A 373 -29.86 40.50 -17.73
C VAL A 373 -31.40 40.56 -17.67
N LYS A 374 -32.05 39.50 -17.18
CA LYS A 374 -33.49 39.51 -16.85
C LYS A 374 -33.83 40.57 -15.80
N GLN A 375 -35.02 41.14 -15.94
CA GLN A 375 -35.53 42.19 -15.06
C GLN A 375 -35.67 41.69 -13.62
N TRP A 376 -35.14 42.45 -12.65
CA TRP A 376 -35.37 42.20 -11.22
C TRP A 376 -36.86 42.06 -10.89
N TYR A 377 -37.24 40.92 -10.33
CA TYR A 377 -38.54 40.71 -9.73
C TYR A 377 -38.51 41.16 -8.27
N THR A 378 -39.50 41.94 -7.84
CA THR A 378 -39.65 42.31 -6.42
C THR A 378 -40.39 41.20 -5.69
N SER A 379 -39.65 40.29 -5.05
CA SER A 379 -40.23 39.18 -4.27
C SER A 379 -40.90 39.67 -3.00
N VAL A 380 -40.32 40.67 -2.31
CA VAL A 380 -40.90 41.29 -1.11
C VAL A 380 -40.65 42.79 -1.14
N SER A 381 -41.70 43.59 -0.99
CA SER A 381 -41.64 45.05 -1.20
C SER A 381 -41.07 45.85 -0.03
N SER A 382 -40.99 45.29 1.19
CA SER A 382 -40.38 45.92 2.36
C SER A 382 -40.31 44.99 3.57
N GLY A 383 -39.56 45.38 4.60
CA GLY A 383 -39.59 44.74 5.92
C GLY A 383 -38.82 43.43 6.05
N VAL A 384 -38.02 43.05 5.06
CA VAL A 384 -37.00 41.99 5.20
C VAL A 384 -35.81 42.56 5.99
N ALA A 385 -35.34 41.79 6.97
CA ALA A 385 -34.15 42.06 7.77
C ALA A 385 -32.94 41.31 7.21
N ASP A 386 -33.12 40.02 6.92
CA ASP A 386 -32.11 39.16 6.33
C ASP A 386 -32.77 38.07 5.45
N PHE A 387 -32.00 37.42 4.59
CA PHE A 387 -32.46 36.33 3.74
C PHE A 387 -31.34 35.34 3.41
N ASP A 388 -31.72 34.12 3.01
CA ASP A 388 -30.80 33.13 2.48
C ASP A 388 -31.45 32.32 1.35
N ILE A 389 -30.65 31.70 0.49
CA ILE A 389 -31.10 30.95 -0.69
C ILE A 389 -30.38 29.60 -0.77
N SER A 390 -31.14 28.55 -1.11
CA SER A 390 -30.58 27.24 -1.42
C SER A 390 -31.47 26.50 -2.43
N GLY A 391 -30.91 26.15 -3.59
CA GLY A 391 -31.62 25.60 -4.73
C GLY A 391 -32.83 26.44 -5.13
N ASP A 392 -34.01 25.82 -5.07
CA ASP A 392 -35.27 26.47 -5.39
C ASP A 392 -35.96 27.11 -4.16
N ARG A 393 -35.28 27.21 -3.02
CA ARG A 393 -35.80 27.81 -1.79
C ARG A 393 -35.20 29.17 -1.51
N ILE A 394 -36.06 30.08 -1.03
CA ILE A 394 -35.64 31.32 -0.40
C ILE A 394 -36.32 31.49 0.94
N ILE A 395 -35.50 31.74 1.96
CA ILE A 395 -35.95 31.99 3.32
C ILE A 395 -35.63 33.44 3.69
N ILE A 396 -36.57 34.09 4.37
CA ILE A 396 -36.47 35.49 4.76
C ILE A 396 -36.78 35.64 6.24
N LEU A 397 -35.98 36.44 6.93
CA LEU A 397 -36.29 36.93 8.26
C LEU A 397 -36.83 38.34 8.13
N LYS A 398 -38.04 38.56 8.65
CA LYS A 398 -38.67 39.89 8.68
C LYS A 398 -38.17 40.70 9.87
N LYS A 399 -38.27 42.03 9.80
CA LYS A 399 -37.86 42.94 10.89
C LYS A 399 -38.66 42.76 12.20
N ASN A 400 -39.79 42.06 12.16
CA ASN A 400 -40.57 41.65 13.32
C ASN A 400 -40.22 40.22 13.81
N ASN A 401 -39.12 39.64 13.32
CA ASN A 401 -38.62 38.29 13.63
C ASN A 401 -39.52 37.13 13.19
N ASP A 402 -40.41 37.36 12.21
CA ASP A 402 -41.08 36.26 11.51
C ASP A 402 -40.14 35.66 10.45
N LEU A 403 -40.06 34.34 10.42
CA LEU A 403 -39.32 33.58 9.42
C LEU A 403 -40.29 33.04 8.38
N LEU A 404 -40.12 33.45 7.12
CA LEU A 404 -40.95 32.99 6.02
C LEU A 404 -40.09 32.32 4.96
N ILE A 405 -40.65 31.32 4.29
CA ILE A 405 -39.97 30.58 3.22
C ILE A 405 -40.86 30.47 1.99
N ASN A 406 -40.20 30.44 0.84
CA ASN A 406 -40.77 30.21 -0.47
C ASN A 406 -39.99 29.06 -1.13
N GLU A 407 -40.69 28.10 -1.72
CA GLU A 407 -40.11 26.95 -2.44
C GLU A 407 -40.73 26.89 -3.83
N GLY A 408 -39.90 26.59 -4.83
CA GLY A 408 -40.28 26.63 -6.24
C GLY A 408 -40.14 28.04 -6.85
N PRO A 409 -40.94 28.42 -7.86
CA PRO A 409 -40.75 29.65 -8.61
C PRO A 409 -40.74 30.91 -7.72
N ILE A 410 -39.92 31.91 -8.07
CA ILE A 410 -39.80 33.17 -7.30
C ILE A 410 -41.11 33.97 -7.13
N THR A 411 -42.16 33.61 -7.87
CA THR A 411 -43.51 34.18 -7.79
C THR A 411 -44.42 33.49 -6.78
N SER A 412 -44.01 32.36 -6.21
CA SER A 412 -44.80 31.62 -5.21
C SER A 412 -45.03 32.48 -3.96
N GLU A 413 -46.05 32.14 -3.16
CA GLU A 413 -46.29 32.85 -1.89
C GLU A 413 -45.27 32.45 -0.82
N PHE A 414 -44.96 33.39 0.09
CA PHE A 414 -44.14 33.11 1.26
C PHE A 414 -45.00 32.51 2.38
N THR A 415 -44.57 31.38 2.92
CA THR A 415 -45.20 30.69 4.04
C THR A 415 -44.47 31.02 5.33
N ASN A 416 -45.17 31.46 6.38
CA ASN A 416 -44.57 31.65 7.70
C ASN A 416 -44.25 30.28 8.32
N VAL A 417 -42.99 30.09 8.72
CA VAL A 417 -42.47 28.87 9.33
C VAL A 417 -41.91 29.09 10.75
N GLY A 418 -41.97 30.32 11.28
CA GLY A 418 -41.57 30.65 12.64
C GLY A 418 -41.79 32.12 13.01
N SER A 419 -41.86 32.38 14.31
CA SER A 419 -42.01 33.72 14.90
C SER A 419 -41.07 33.89 16.09
N ASN A 420 -40.53 35.09 16.30
CA ASN A 420 -39.43 35.35 17.25
C ASN A 420 -38.14 34.57 16.93
N VAL A 421 -37.84 34.43 15.64
CA VAL A 421 -36.61 33.79 15.17
C VAL A 421 -35.44 34.75 15.28
N THR A 422 -34.31 34.28 15.81
CA THR A 422 -33.07 35.06 15.96
C THR A 422 -31.94 34.60 15.05
N ALA A 423 -31.98 33.36 14.56
CA ALA A 423 -31.07 32.82 13.56
C ALA A 423 -31.82 31.78 12.70
N PHE A 424 -31.43 31.65 11.45
CA PHE A 424 -31.99 30.67 10.51
C PHE A 424 -30.91 30.27 9.50
N ASP A 425 -31.12 29.12 8.87
CA ASP A 425 -30.24 28.57 7.84
C ASP A 425 -31.08 27.66 6.92
N VAL A 426 -30.71 27.57 5.65
CA VAL A 426 -31.38 26.73 4.64
C VAL A 426 -30.32 26.06 3.77
N GLU A 427 -30.41 24.75 3.64
CA GLU A 427 -29.44 23.97 2.87
C GLU A 427 -30.16 22.80 2.21
N ASN A 428 -30.26 22.83 0.88
CA ASN A 428 -31.05 21.90 0.09
C ASN A 428 -32.48 21.74 0.67
N LEU A 429 -32.81 20.53 1.16
CA LEU A 429 -34.12 20.23 1.73
C LEU A 429 -34.24 20.54 3.23
N ARG A 430 -33.18 21.03 3.88
CA ARG A 430 -33.14 21.32 5.32
C ARG A 430 -33.47 22.77 5.61
N ILE A 431 -34.25 22.98 6.66
CA ILE A 431 -34.59 24.31 7.18
C ILE A 431 -34.35 24.29 8.68
N GLY A 432 -33.55 25.22 9.17
CA GLY A 432 -33.24 25.38 10.59
C GLY A 432 -33.64 26.76 11.10
N LYS A 433 -34.00 26.83 12.38
CA LYS A 433 -34.27 28.10 13.07
C LYS A 433 -33.91 28.03 14.54
N ILE A 434 -33.46 29.15 15.09
CA ILE A 434 -33.44 29.41 16.54
C ILE A 434 -34.65 30.29 16.85
N GLU A 435 -35.65 29.71 17.51
CA GLU A 435 -36.93 30.33 17.85
C GLU A 435 -37.08 30.39 19.37
N ASN A 436 -37.18 31.59 19.94
CA ASN A 436 -37.20 31.80 21.40
C ASN A 436 -36.02 31.12 22.13
N GLY A 437 -34.83 31.11 21.52
CA GLY A 437 -33.62 30.47 22.07
C GLY A 437 -33.49 28.97 21.80
N LYS A 438 -34.50 28.34 21.18
CA LYS A 438 -34.52 26.89 20.91
C LYS A 438 -34.22 26.58 19.46
N LEU A 439 -33.31 25.65 19.23
CA LEU A 439 -32.93 25.19 17.89
C LEU A 439 -33.88 24.10 17.40
N PHE A 440 -34.50 24.33 16.24
CA PHE A 440 -35.33 23.39 15.53
C PHE A 440 -34.82 23.21 14.11
N ILE A 441 -34.82 21.97 13.63
CA ILE A 441 -34.47 21.63 12.24
C ILE A 441 -35.51 20.67 11.70
N LYS A 442 -35.81 20.82 10.42
CA LYS A 442 -36.62 19.86 9.65
C LYS A 442 -36.01 19.62 8.28
N GLU A 443 -36.40 18.49 7.69
CA GLU A 443 -35.97 18.07 6.35
C GLU A 443 -37.18 17.64 5.52
N GLY A 444 -37.12 17.90 4.22
CA GLY A 444 -38.20 17.63 3.26
C GLY A 444 -39.01 18.88 2.94
N ASP A 445 -40.22 18.69 2.40
CA ASP A 445 -41.10 19.76 1.93
C ASP A 445 -41.40 20.84 2.99
N ILE A 446 -41.75 22.07 2.59
CA ILE A 446 -42.17 23.14 3.52
C ILE A 446 -43.27 22.67 4.49
N SER A 447 -44.19 21.80 4.07
CA SER A 447 -45.28 21.29 4.92
C SER A 447 -44.85 20.25 5.95
N SER A 448 -43.61 19.74 5.89
CA SER A 448 -43.08 18.82 6.89
C SER A 448 -43.14 19.44 8.28
N SER A 449 -43.55 18.63 9.26
CA SER A 449 -43.52 18.98 10.67
C SER A 449 -42.10 19.33 11.10
N TRP A 450 -41.96 20.28 12.01
CA TRP A 450 -40.70 20.49 12.72
C TRP A 450 -40.35 19.23 13.52
N GLY A 451 -39.06 18.90 13.56
CA GLY A 451 -38.55 17.89 14.49
C GLY A 451 -38.69 18.33 15.95
N ASP A 452 -38.35 17.42 16.85
CA ASP A 452 -38.22 17.76 18.27
C ASP A 452 -37.16 18.86 18.46
N GLU A 453 -37.29 19.58 19.57
CA GLU A 453 -36.30 20.57 20.00
C GLU A 453 -34.91 19.92 20.14
N ILE A 454 -33.91 20.47 19.46
CA ILE A 454 -32.54 19.96 19.53
C ILE A 454 -31.86 20.43 20.82
N THR A 455 -32.01 21.72 21.15
CA THR A 455 -31.46 22.35 22.36
C THR A 455 -32.15 23.70 22.61
N ASP A 456 -32.18 24.15 23.86
CA ASP A 456 -32.64 25.48 24.29
C ASP A 456 -31.50 26.47 24.58
N GLU A 457 -30.26 26.11 24.28
CA GLU A 457 -29.06 26.92 24.58
C GLU A 457 -28.28 27.36 23.33
N ALA A 458 -28.72 27.02 22.12
CA ALA A 458 -28.02 27.39 20.89
C ALA A 458 -28.02 28.91 20.66
N ILE A 459 -26.84 29.46 20.37
CA ILE A 459 -26.66 30.88 19.98
C ILE A 459 -26.33 31.04 18.50
N SER A 460 -25.79 30.00 17.86
CA SER A 460 -25.57 29.94 16.43
C SER A 460 -25.63 28.49 15.96
N PHE A 461 -25.94 28.28 14.68
CA PHE A 461 -25.91 26.96 14.06
C PHE A 461 -25.62 27.10 12.57
N LYS A 462 -25.13 26.02 11.97
CA LYS A 462 -24.88 25.88 10.54
C LYS A 462 -25.22 24.47 10.10
N MET A 463 -25.75 24.34 8.90
CA MET A 463 -26.11 23.06 8.30
C MET A 463 -25.33 22.84 7.02
N THR A 464 -25.06 21.57 6.73
CA THR A 464 -24.70 21.10 5.40
C THR A 464 -25.74 20.06 4.96
N SER A 465 -25.64 19.56 3.73
CA SER A 465 -26.49 18.45 3.28
C SER A 465 -26.37 17.20 4.18
N SER A 466 -25.27 17.05 4.91
CA SER A 466 -24.94 15.85 5.70
C SER A 466 -24.70 16.10 7.19
N ARG A 467 -24.61 17.36 7.65
CA ARG A 467 -24.25 17.71 9.04
C ARG A 467 -25.09 18.85 9.58
N VAL A 468 -25.17 18.89 10.90
CA VAL A 468 -25.62 20.06 11.65
C VAL A 468 -24.58 20.33 12.73
N ALA A 469 -24.16 21.59 12.87
CA ALA A 469 -23.47 22.03 14.08
C ALA A 469 -24.19 23.20 14.73
N TYR A 470 -24.05 23.31 16.03
CA TYR A 470 -24.45 24.49 16.77
C TYR A 470 -23.42 24.84 17.84
N VAL A 471 -23.42 26.10 18.26
CA VAL A 471 -22.65 26.56 19.42
C VAL A 471 -23.65 26.94 20.51
N ASP A 472 -23.44 26.44 21.72
CA ASP A 472 -24.27 26.77 22.89
C ASP A 472 -23.89 28.12 23.51
N ALA A 473 -24.64 28.56 24.51
CA ALA A 473 -24.37 29.78 25.27
C ALA A 473 -23.03 29.74 26.06
N GLY A 474 -22.50 28.54 26.32
CA GLY A 474 -21.18 28.30 26.90
C GLY A 474 -20.02 28.36 25.91
N LYS A 475 -20.29 28.64 24.62
CA LYS A 475 -19.34 28.57 23.49
C LYS A 475 -18.83 27.16 23.20
N ASN A 476 -19.58 26.12 23.50
CA ASN A 476 -19.23 24.75 23.11
C ASN A 476 -19.86 24.42 21.76
N LEU A 477 -19.03 23.95 20.83
CA LEU A 477 -19.43 23.47 19.51
C LEU A 477 -19.94 22.04 19.62
N PHE A 478 -21.18 21.82 19.21
CA PHE A 478 -21.80 20.52 19.08
C PHE A 478 -22.01 20.19 17.61
N VAL A 479 -21.80 18.94 17.22
CA VAL A 479 -21.98 18.51 15.83
C VAL A 479 -22.71 17.17 15.79
N ASN A 480 -23.54 17.00 14.77
CA ASN A 480 -24.27 15.79 14.41
C ASN A 480 -23.90 15.37 12.97
N ASP A 481 -23.73 14.05 12.78
CA ASP A 481 -23.51 13.44 11.47
C ASP A 481 -24.76 12.69 11.02
N GLY A 482 -25.17 12.94 9.77
CA GLY A 482 -26.24 12.21 9.11
C GLY A 482 -27.63 12.79 9.35
N ALA A 483 -28.55 11.95 9.82
CA ALA A 483 -29.95 12.33 10.01
C ALA A 483 -30.11 13.32 11.17
N ILE A 484 -31.05 14.27 11.05
CA ILE A 484 -31.35 15.28 12.09
C ILE A 484 -31.62 14.64 13.47
N ALA A 485 -32.22 13.44 13.49
CA ALA A 485 -32.53 12.71 14.71
C ALA A 485 -31.31 12.05 15.40
N SER A 486 -30.13 12.05 14.78
CA SER A 486 -28.90 11.52 15.39
C SER A 486 -28.48 12.33 16.62
N ALA A 487 -27.63 11.75 17.46
CA ALA A 487 -27.12 12.45 18.63
C ALA A 487 -26.18 13.60 18.23
N PHE A 488 -26.25 14.70 18.98
CA PHE A 488 -25.25 15.76 18.94
C PHE A 488 -24.16 15.47 19.97
N TYR A 489 -22.92 15.71 19.57
CA TYR A 489 -21.76 15.52 20.44
C TYR A 489 -21.03 16.83 20.64
N GLU A 490 -20.62 17.11 21.87
CA GLU A 490 -19.70 18.21 22.15
C GLU A 490 -18.33 17.91 21.52
N MET A 491 -17.87 18.80 20.66
CA MET A 491 -16.71 18.61 19.80
C MET A 491 -15.56 19.54 20.17
N PHE A 492 -15.86 20.77 20.56
CA PHE A 492 -14.85 21.79 20.84
C PHE A 492 -15.36 22.88 21.78
N GLY A 493 -14.62 23.20 22.83
CA GLY A 493 -14.95 24.29 23.74
C GLY A 493 -14.41 25.64 23.26
N PHE A 494 -14.99 26.73 23.77
CA PHE A 494 -14.57 28.12 23.53
C PHE A 494 -14.61 28.56 22.06
N THR A 495 -15.55 28.02 21.29
CA THR A 495 -15.70 28.28 19.85
C THR A 495 -16.34 29.64 19.61
N ASP A 496 -15.64 30.52 18.89
CA ASP A 496 -16.15 31.81 18.42
C ASP A 496 -16.58 31.74 16.94
N LYS A 497 -15.81 31.03 16.12
CA LYS A 497 -16.13 30.74 14.72
C LYS A 497 -15.83 29.29 14.37
N TYR A 498 -16.59 28.72 13.44
CA TYR A 498 -16.36 27.38 12.91
C TYR A 498 -16.81 27.28 11.45
N GLU A 499 -16.24 26.32 10.73
CA GLU A 499 -16.67 25.94 9.38
C GLU A 499 -16.77 24.42 9.28
N LEU A 500 -17.69 23.96 8.42
CA LEU A 500 -18.01 22.56 8.19
C LEU A 500 -18.01 22.32 6.68
N GLU A 501 -17.29 21.31 6.23
CA GLU A 501 -17.29 20.91 4.82
C GLU A 501 -16.98 19.41 4.70
N GLY A 502 -17.91 18.64 4.13
CA GLY A 502 -17.79 17.18 4.11
C GLY A 502 -17.47 16.60 5.50
N THR A 503 -16.34 15.87 5.61
CA THR A 503 -15.84 15.33 6.89
C THR A 503 -15.00 16.33 7.70
N ARG A 504 -14.66 17.49 7.16
CA ARG A 504 -13.76 18.46 7.77
C ARG A 504 -14.51 19.46 8.64
N ILE A 505 -13.90 19.78 9.77
CA ILE A 505 -14.37 20.76 10.74
C ILE A 505 -13.18 21.62 11.14
N VAL A 506 -13.36 22.94 11.12
CA VAL A 506 -12.42 23.86 11.75
C VAL A 506 -13.16 24.69 12.79
N ALA A 507 -12.52 24.95 13.92
CA ALA A 507 -13.06 25.72 15.01
C ALA A 507 -12.00 26.68 15.54
N MET A 508 -12.41 27.91 15.83
CA MET A 508 -11.55 29.01 16.22
C MET A 508 -11.95 29.54 17.59
N TRP A 509 -10.95 29.76 18.44
CA TRP A 509 -11.13 30.49 19.70
C TRP A 509 -11.27 32.00 19.47
N ASP A 510 -11.75 32.70 20.49
CA ASP A 510 -11.91 34.16 20.47
C ASP A 510 -10.58 34.94 20.32
N ASP A 511 -9.47 34.33 20.71
CA ASP A 511 -8.12 34.87 20.53
C ASP A 511 -7.59 34.73 19.09
N GLY A 512 -8.30 34.03 18.21
CA GLY A 512 -7.89 33.76 16.83
C GLY A 512 -7.01 32.51 16.66
N THR A 513 -6.94 31.64 17.67
CA THR A 513 -6.32 30.31 17.53
C THR A 513 -7.26 29.38 16.78
N LEU A 514 -6.81 28.82 15.65
CA LEU A 514 -7.59 27.91 14.82
C LEU A 514 -7.16 26.47 15.02
N PHE A 515 -8.14 25.58 15.06
CA PHE A 515 -7.97 24.15 15.12
C PHE A 515 -8.75 23.48 13.99
N GLY A 516 -8.24 22.38 13.46
CA GLY A 516 -8.86 21.59 12.41
C GLY A 516 -8.97 20.12 12.79
N ARG A 517 -9.99 19.46 12.27
CA ARG A 517 -10.22 18.02 12.37
C ARG A 517 -10.85 17.54 11.07
N ASP A 518 -10.27 16.50 10.48
CA ASP A 518 -10.92 15.70 9.46
C ASP A 518 -11.55 14.50 10.17
N ASN A 519 -12.78 14.08 9.82
CA ASN A 519 -13.42 12.75 10.02
C ASN A 519 -14.94 12.82 10.34
N GLU A 520 -15.61 11.66 10.26
CA GLU A 520 -16.98 11.42 10.76
C GLU A 520 -17.03 11.43 12.32
N LEU A 521 -18.10 11.99 12.90
CA LEU A 521 -18.35 12.27 14.33
C LEU A 521 -18.67 11.04 15.16
N MET A 522 -19.10 9.95 14.54
CA MET A 522 -19.63 8.77 15.23
C MET A 522 -18.58 7.97 16.02
N SER A 523 -17.30 8.40 16.07
CA SER A 523 -16.26 7.81 16.94
C SER A 523 -16.43 8.12 18.44
N ILE A 524 -17.49 8.85 18.84
CA ILE A 524 -17.79 9.23 20.22
C ILE A 524 -18.79 8.23 20.85
N GLN A 525 -18.38 6.97 20.98
CA GLN A 525 -19.00 6.02 21.94
C GLN A 525 -17.91 5.23 22.69
N PRO A 526 -18.01 5.07 24.03
CA PRO A 526 -17.09 4.25 24.83
C PRO A 526 -17.24 2.73 24.63
N GLU A 527 -18.21 2.25 23.84
CA GLU A 527 -18.60 0.84 23.83
C GLU A 527 -18.71 0.26 22.41
N VAL A 528 -17.59 0.22 21.69
CA VAL A 528 -17.49 -0.64 20.49
C VAL A 528 -17.36 -2.09 20.94
N ALA A 529 -18.32 -2.92 20.51
CA ALA A 529 -18.47 -4.36 20.76
C ALA A 529 -17.21 -5.11 21.26
N GLN A 530 -17.44 -5.75 22.40
CA GLN A 530 -16.57 -6.44 23.35
C GLN A 530 -15.79 -7.67 22.80
N LEU A 531 -15.11 -7.59 21.66
CA LEU A 531 -14.15 -8.64 21.26
C LEU A 531 -12.77 -8.44 21.91
N TRP A 532 -12.35 -7.18 22.16
CA TRP A 532 -11.05 -6.85 22.77
C TRP A 532 -11.20 -5.69 23.76
N LYS A 533 -10.91 -5.94 25.04
CA LYS A 533 -11.04 -4.95 26.13
C LYS A 533 -9.98 -3.84 26.12
N ASP A 534 -8.93 -3.97 25.30
CA ASP A 534 -7.73 -3.13 25.38
C ASP A 534 -7.52 -2.17 24.19
N GLY A 535 -8.59 -1.91 23.40
CA GLY A 535 -8.80 -0.92 22.32
C GLY A 535 -8.18 0.49 22.44
N GLY A 536 -7.47 1.04 21.44
CA GLY A 536 -7.19 2.50 21.42
C GLY A 536 -6.02 2.99 20.55
N PRO A 537 -5.97 4.31 20.23
CA PRO A 537 -4.94 4.92 19.37
C PRO A 537 -3.51 4.82 19.92
N SER A 538 -3.39 4.71 21.24
CA SER A 538 -2.10 4.54 21.89
C SER A 538 -1.61 3.11 21.90
N ARG A 539 -2.29 2.16 21.27
CA ARG A 539 -1.93 0.75 21.36
C ARG A 539 -1.61 0.16 20.00
N GLY A 540 -0.90 -0.97 19.99
CA GLY A 540 -0.54 -1.68 18.77
C GLY A 540 0.46 -0.93 17.91
N HIS A 541 0.52 -1.31 16.63
CA HIS A 541 1.42 -0.70 15.65
C HIS A 541 0.93 0.68 15.18
N GLY A 542 1.76 1.52 14.58
CA GLY A 542 1.34 2.76 13.90
C GLY A 542 0.52 2.49 12.64
N ILE A 543 -0.34 3.44 12.25
CA ILE A 543 -1.07 3.35 10.96
C ILE A 543 -0.11 3.49 9.80
N SER A 544 0.89 4.37 9.95
CA SER A 544 1.90 4.58 8.92
C SER A 544 2.67 3.28 8.64
N LEU A 545 3.03 2.50 9.67
CA LEU A 545 3.69 1.19 9.51
C LEU A 545 2.80 0.20 8.75
N SER A 546 1.51 0.14 9.09
CA SER A 546 0.54 -0.73 8.40
C SER A 546 0.42 -0.36 6.92
N ARG A 547 0.27 0.94 6.62
CA ARG A 547 0.20 1.47 5.26
C ARG A 547 1.45 1.15 4.45
N ARG A 548 2.64 1.49 4.96
CA ARG A 548 3.93 1.17 4.30
C ARG A 548 4.10 -0.33 4.07
N THR A 549 3.66 -1.17 5.02
CA THR A 549 3.74 -2.63 4.88
C THR A 549 2.85 -3.17 3.77
N PHE A 550 1.61 -2.68 3.65
CA PHE A 550 0.71 -3.10 2.56
C PHE A 550 1.26 -2.73 1.19
N PHE A 551 1.70 -1.49 1.01
CA PHE A 551 2.30 -1.05 -0.25
C PHE A 551 3.61 -1.77 -0.55
N ASN A 552 4.49 -1.98 0.44
CA ASN A 552 5.71 -2.76 0.27
C ASN A 552 5.41 -4.20 -0.18
N SER A 553 4.42 -4.84 0.45
CA SER A 553 4.01 -6.21 0.13
C SER A 553 3.39 -6.30 -1.27
N TYR A 554 2.55 -5.33 -1.62
CA TYR A 554 1.98 -5.19 -2.97
C TYR A 554 3.09 -4.97 -4.01
N MET A 555 4.00 -4.04 -3.80
CA MET A 555 5.05 -3.76 -4.81
C MET A 555 6.11 -4.87 -4.87
N SER A 556 6.27 -5.66 -3.80
CA SER A 556 7.17 -6.81 -3.75
C SER A 556 6.70 -8.03 -4.54
N GLY A 557 5.50 -8.02 -5.12
CA GLY A 557 5.00 -9.12 -5.96
C GLY A 557 4.05 -10.11 -5.26
N ALA A 558 3.60 -9.84 -4.03
CA ALA A 558 2.66 -10.72 -3.34
C ALA A 558 1.39 -10.96 -4.16
N ASN A 559 0.90 -12.20 -4.18
CA ASN A 559 -0.34 -12.58 -4.86
C ASN A 559 -1.53 -12.51 -3.91
N LEU A 560 -1.26 -12.58 -2.61
CA LEU A 560 -2.24 -12.57 -1.54
C LEU A 560 -1.82 -11.56 -0.48
N LEU A 561 -2.71 -10.64 -0.14
CA LEU A 561 -2.56 -9.81 1.05
C LEU A 561 -3.67 -10.23 2.03
N TYR A 562 -3.27 -10.75 3.18
CA TYR A 562 -4.18 -11.22 4.21
C TYR A 562 -4.12 -10.26 5.41
N PRO A 563 -5.11 -9.37 5.58
CA PRO A 563 -5.19 -8.54 6.76
C PRO A 563 -5.80 -9.35 7.92
N GLN A 564 -4.96 -9.75 8.88
CA GLN A 564 -5.41 -10.58 10.01
C GLN A 564 -6.41 -9.81 10.88
N ALA A 565 -7.50 -10.48 11.25
CA ALA A 565 -8.57 -9.90 12.06
C ALA A 565 -9.20 -8.62 11.47
N ALA A 566 -9.14 -8.41 10.14
CA ALA A 566 -9.80 -7.28 9.47
C ALA A 566 -11.29 -7.15 9.85
N SER A 567 -11.99 -8.29 10.03
CA SER A 567 -13.38 -8.32 10.49
C SER A 567 -13.62 -7.61 11.82
N ALA A 568 -12.62 -7.52 12.68
CA ALA A 568 -12.68 -6.89 14.01
C ALA A 568 -12.00 -5.51 14.04
N ASN A 569 -11.14 -5.23 13.07
CA ASN A 569 -10.22 -4.10 13.10
C ASN A 569 -10.44 -3.09 11.97
N TYR A 570 -11.08 -3.45 10.86
CA TYR A 570 -11.33 -2.55 9.73
C TYR A 570 -12.69 -1.87 9.84
N PHE A 571 -13.67 -2.56 10.44
CA PHE A 571 -15.04 -2.09 10.53
C PHE A 571 -15.38 -1.74 11.98
N ALA A 572 -15.96 -0.56 12.18
CA ALA A 572 -16.63 -0.20 13.43
C ALA A 572 -17.96 -0.96 13.54
N SER A 573 -18.58 -0.98 14.72
CA SER A 573 -19.95 -1.52 14.87
C SER A 573 -21.03 -0.57 14.37
N GLU A 574 -20.69 0.71 14.18
CA GLU A 574 -21.57 1.76 13.66
C GLU A 574 -21.72 1.72 12.14
N HIS A 575 -22.81 2.29 11.64
CA HIS A 575 -23.09 2.43 10.22
C HIS A 575 -23.17 3.92 9.83
N ASP A 576 -22.77 4.23 8.59
CA ASP A 576 -22.94 5.53 7.95
C ASP A 576 -24.42 5.80 7.59
N TYR A 577 -24.68 6.99 7.04
CA TYR A 577 -26.02 7.44 6.64
C TYR A 577 -26.64 6.60 5.50
N GLN A 578 -25.83 5.82 4.77
CA GLN A 578 -26.28 4.88 3.73
C GLN A 578 -26.49 3.46 4.29
N GLY A 579 -26.32 3.26 5.60
CA GLY A 579 -26.41 1.96 6.27
C GLY A 579 -25.19 1.06 6.03
N LYS A 580 -24.02 1.63 5.71
CA LYS A 580 -22.74 0.90 5.52
C LYS A 580 -21.91 0.93 6.79
N PHE A 581 -21.20 -0.13 7.13
CA PHE A 581 -20.34 -0.13 8.31
C PHE A 581 -19.22 0.92 8.18
N MET A 582 -19.02 1.75 9.19
CA MET A 582 -17.94 2.74 9.18
C MET A 582 -16.56 2.08 9.22
N LEU A 583 -15.58 2.68 8.54
CA LEU A 583 -14.19 2.20 8.54
C LEU A 583 -13.39 2.79 9.70
N SER A 584 -12.60 1.96 10.37
CA SER A 584 -11.53 2.41 11.25
C SER A 584 -10.38 3.05 10.44
N PRO A 585 -9.43 3.77 11.07
CA PRO A 585 -8.19 4.18 10.42
C PRO A 585 -7.46 3.04 9.68
N LEU A 586 -7.41 1.84 10.27
CA LEU A 586 -6.80 0.68 9.61
C LEU A 586 -7.67 0.16 8.45
N GLY A 587 -9.00 0.28 8.56
CA GLY A 587 -9.94 0.02 7.47
C GLY A 587 -9.77 0.99 6.30
N ARG A 588 -9.45 2.27 6.57
CA ARG A 588 -9.11 3.27 5.53
C ARG A 588 -7.80 2.92 4.83
N VAL A 589 -6.76 2.49 5.55
CA VAL A 589 -5.56 1.93 4.91
C VAL A 589 -5.92 0.74 4.01
N GLY A 590 -6.81 -0.14 4.48
CA GLY A 590 -7.36 -1.23 3.69
C GLY A 590 -8.08 -0.76 2.42
N GLN A 591 -8.85 0.32 2.51
CA GLN A 591 -9.53 0.98 1.39
C GLN A 591 -8.53 1.59 0.40
N ASP A 592 -7.49 2.27 0.89
CA ASP A 592 -6.46 2.89 0.05
C ASP A 592 -5.72 1.83 -0.77
N ILE A 593 -5.24 0.75 -0.13
CA ILE A 593 -4.54 -0.30 -0.86
C ILE A 593 -5.50 -1.03 -1.80
N TYR A 594 -6.76 -1.19 -1.43
CA TYR A 594 -7.77 -1.76 -2.32
C TYR A 594 -7.97 -0.89 -3.56
N ALA A 595 -8.22 0.40 -3.40
CA ALA A 595 -8.38 1.34 -4.50
C ALA A 595 -7.14 1.38 -5.39
N PHE A 596 -5.95 1.50 -4.80
CA PHE A 596 -4.69 1.52 -5.53
C PHE A 596 -4.45 0.23 -6.33
N SER A 597 -4.70 -0.93 -5.71
CA SER A 597 -4.53 -2.24 -6.34
C SER A 597 -5.64 -2.60 -7.34
N HIS A 598 -6.77 -1.90 -7.31
CA HIS A 598 -7.92 -2.14 -8.18
C HIS A 598 -8.15 -1.05 -9.22
N ASP A 599 -7.35 0.01 -9.20
CA ASP A 599 -7.23 0.93 -10.32
C ASP A 599 -6.83 0.15 -11.58
N SER A 600 -7.57 0.38 -12.67
CA SER A 600 -7.43 -0.38 -13.90
C SER A 600 -6.03 -0.28 -14.52
N LEU A 601 -5.35 0.86 -14.38
CA LEU A 601 -3.99 1.05 -14.87
C LEU A 601 -3.00 0.25 -14.01
N ASN A 602 -3.17 0.29 -12.68
CA ASN A 602 -2.30 -0.41 -11.75
C ASN A 602 -2.48 -1.93 -11.78
N GLN A 603 -3.70 -2.43 -12.03
CA GLN A 603 -3.95 -3.86 -12.21
C GLN A 603 -3.28 -4.43 -13.46
N GLU A 604 -3.31 -3.68 -14.56
CA GLU A 604 -2.77 -4.14 -15.84
C GLU A 604 -1.25 -3.94 -15.95
N GLN A 605 -0.70 -2.98 -15.21
CA GLN A 605 0.69 -2.53 -15.32
C GLN A 605 1.43 -2.55 -13.97
N ARG A 606 1.06 -3.43 -13.02
CA ARG A 606 1.82 -3.59 -11.77
C ARG A 606 3.29 -3.94 -12.01
N GLY A 607 3.58 -4.74 -13.04
CA GLY A 607 4.93 -5.18 -13.42
C GLY A 607 5.50 -6.36 -12.65
N VAL A 608 6.80 -6.60 -12.85
CA VAL A 608 7.58 -7.68 -12.22
C VAL A 608 8.59 -7.07 -11.24
N PRO A 609 8.59 -7.47 -9.95
CA PRO A 609 9.62 -7.00 -9.02
C PRO A 609 11.03 -7.32 -9.56
N TRP A 610 11.83 -6.28 -9.73
CA TRP A 610 13.20 -6.38 -10.22
C TRP A 610 14.13 -6.67 -9.05
N VAL A 611 14.48 -7.95 -8.91
CA VAL A 611 15.23 -8.48 -7.77
C VAL A 611 16.42 -9.26 -8.34
N PRO A 612 17.49 -8.55 -8.72
CA PRO A 612 18.60 -9.12 -9.48
C PRO A 612 19.59 -9.97 -8.68
N VAL A 613 19.52 -9.96 -7.33
CA VAL A 613 20.49 -10.63 -6.48
C VAL A 613 19.85 -11.78 -5.72
N ALA A 614 20.42 -12.98 -5.80
CA ALA A 614 20.07 -14.10 -4.95
C ALA A 614 21.18 -14.37 -3.91
N ILE A 615 20.78 -14.62 -2.67
CA ILE A 615 21.64 -15.15 -1.62
C ILE A 615 21.41 -16.66 -1.58
N LEU A 616 22.44 -17.45 -1.87
CA LEU A 616 22.36 -18.90 -1.88
C LEU A 616 22.88 -19.46 -0.54
N MET A 617 21.97 -20.09 0.20
CA MET A 617 22.23 -20.64 1.53
C MET A 617 22.16 -22.17 1.55
N ASN A 618 22.78 -22.77 2.56
CA ASN A 618 22.62 -24.20 2.83
C ASN A 618 21.18 -24.53 3.24
N ARG A 619 20.70 -25.74 2.87
CA ARG A 619 19.33 -26.17 3.16
C ARG A 619 19.04 -26.30 4.66
N ALA A 620 20.03 -26.59 5.49
CA ALA A 620 19.88 -26.73 6.94
C ALA A 620 20.23 -25.44 7.71
N HIS A 621 19.94 -24.25 7.16
CA HIS A 621 20.33 -22.97 7.77
C HIS A 621 19.71 -22.68 9.16
N GLY A 622 18.51 -23.20 9.43
CA GLY A 622 17.87 -23.14 10.75
C GLY A 622 17.62 -21.74 11.33
N LEU A 623 17.69 -20.69 10.52
CA LEU A 623 17.61 -19.30 10.99
C LEU A 623 16.19 -18.93 11.43
N GLY A 624 16.11 -18.15 12.51
CA GLY A 624 14.91 -17.41 12.89
C GLY A 624 15.26 -16.09 13.55
N LEU A 625 14.27 -15.27 13.89
CA LEU A 625 14.51 -13.94 14.47
C LEU A 625 15.33 -14.02 15.76
N ARG A 626 15.12 -15.04 16.59
CA ARG A 626 15.90 -15.23 17.83
C ARG A 626 17.38 -15.53 17.60
N THR A 627 17.78 -15.98 16.40
CA THR A 627 19.18 -16.28 16.07
C THR A 627 20.08 -15.07 16.31
N TRP A 628 19.59 -13.85 16.05
CA TRP A 628 20.37 -12.64 16.25
C TRP A 628 20.65 -12.31 17.72
N SER A 629 19.78 -12.73 18.65
CA SER A 629 19.92 -12.46 20.08
C SER A 629 20.53 -13.60 20.87
N ASN A 630 20.33 -14.86 20.46
CA ASN A 630 20.80 -16.03 21.21
C ASN A 630 21.96 -16.79 20.56
N ASN A 631 22.36 -16.41 19.33
CA ASN A 631 23.39 -17.10 18.54
C ASN A 631 23.13 -18.60 18.36
N LYS A 632 21.88 -18.98 18.07
CA LYS A 632 21.46 -20.35 17.81
C LYS A 632 20.68 -20.49 16.52
N ILE A 633 20.88 -21.62 15.83
CA ILE A 633 20.02 -22.10 14.74
C ILE A 633 19.07 -23.19 15.26
N PHE A 634 17.94 -23.38 14.58
CA PHE A 634 16.86 -24.31 14.96
C PHE A 634 16.38 -24.13 16.42
N SER A 635 16.49 -22.92 16.96
CA SER A 635 16.21 -22.55 18.36
C SER A 635 17.04 -23.29 19.42
N GLY A 636 18.05 -24.08 19.05
CA GLY A 636 18.72 -25.00 19.98
C GLY A 636 20.21 -25.22 19.74
N LEU A 637 20.65 -25.22 18.48
CA LEU A 637 22.03 -25.56 18.11
C LEU A 637 22.91 -24.31 18.13
N PRO A 638 24.11 -24.34 18.74
CA PRO A 638 25.05 -23.23 18.70
C PRO A 638 25.52 -22.97 17.27
N MET A 639 25.65 -21.68 16.92
CA MET A 639 26.19 -21.28 15.62
C MET A 639 27.69 -21.56 15.50
N ASP A 640 28.11 -22.01 14.32
CA ASP A 640 29.52 -22.07 13.92
C ASP A 640 29.93 -20.84 13.08
N ASP A 641 31.19 -20.82 12.61
CA ASP A 641 31.73 -19.70 11.83
C ASP A 641 30.96 -19.44 10.52
N LYS A 642 30.42 -20.48 9.88
CA LYS A 642 29.67 -20.38 8.63
C LYS A 642 28.25 -19.88 8.90
N ASP A 643 27.65 -20.26 10.01
CA ASP A 643 26.40 -19.65 10.49
C ASP A 643 26.58 -18.16 10.80
N TYR A 644 27.71 -17.77 11.39
CA TYR A 644 28.01 -16.35 11.61
C TYR A 644 28.21 -15.60 10.30
N MET A 645 28.74 -16.24 9.25
CA MET A 645 28.81 -15.66 7.92
C MET A 645 27.41 -15.40 7.34
N ASN A 646 26.47 -16.34 7.49
CA ASN A 646 25.05 -16.12 7.15
C ASN A 646 24.50 -14.91 7.91
N LYS A 647 24.65 -14.91 9.25
CA LYS A 647 24.13 -13.86 10.12
C LYS A 647 24.65 -12.47 9.74
N SER A 648 25.96 -12.33 9.55
CA SER A 648 26.58 -11.04 9.23
C SER A 648 26.24 -10.55 7.82
N LEU A 649 26.11 -11.45 6.84
CA LEU A 649 25.65 -11.07 5.49
C LEU A 649 24.21 -10.53 5.53
N LEU A 650 23.27 -11.26 6.14
CA LEU A 650 21.87 -10.82 6.18
C LEU A 650 21.72 -9.52 7.00
N GLN A 651 22.50 -9.38 8.09
CA GLN A 651 22.57 -8.14 8.88
C GLN A 651 23.14 -6.95 8.11
N SER A 652 24.05 -7.18 7.16
CA SER A 652 24.56 -6.10 6.30
C SER A 652 23.49 -5.51 5.36
N ILE A 653 22.44 -6.29 5.07
CA ILE A 653 21.35 -5.92 4.17
C ILE A 653 20.19 -5.31 4.94
N TRP A 654 19.69 -5.99 5.97
CA TRP A 654 18.49 -5.57 6.70
C TRP A 654 18.79 -4.95 8.07
N GLY A 655 20.06 -4.77 8.41
CA GLY A 655 20.48 -3.99 9.58
C GLY A 655 19.93 -4.52 10.90
N SER A 656 19.57 -3.58 11.79
CA SER A 656 19.06 -3.90 13.12
C SER A 656 17.62 -4.44 13.12
N SER A 657 16.92 -4.42 11.97
CA SER A 657 15.57 -5.00 11.85
C SER A 657 15.54 -6.50 12.18
N LEU A 658 16.63 -7.23 11.90
CA LEU A 658 16.76 -8.66 12.19
C LEU A 658 16.98 -8.97 13.67
N VAL A 659 17.35 -7.98 14.48
CA VAL A 659 17.56 -8.14 15.91
C VAL A 659 16.20 -7.98 16.60
N PRO A 660 15.69 -8.98 17.33
CA PRO A 660 14.43 -8.83 18.05
C PRO A 660 14.53 -7.69 19.06
N GLN A 661 13.76 -6.63 18.85
CA GLN A 661 13.74 -5.48 19.74
C GLN A 661 12.63 -5.60 20.78
N LYS A 662 12.87 -5.01 21.96
CA LYS A 662 11.81 -4.84 22.97
C LYS A 662 10.81 -3.79 22.48
N THR A 663 9.61 -3.85 23.04
CA THR A 663 8.33 -3.21 22.66
C THR A 663 8.27 -1.67 22.53
N SER A 664 9.40 -0.98 22.44
CA SER A 664 9.50 0.48 22.59
C SER A 664 9.80 1.25 21.30
N ASP A 665 9.96 0.59 20.15
CA ASP A 665 10.23 1.25 18.86
C ASP A 665 9.73 0.38 17.69
N GLU A 666 9.10 1.01 16.70
CA GLU A 666 8.59 0.38 15.48
C GLU A 666 9.56 0.43 14.30
N TYR A 667 10.57 1.29 14.35
CA TYR A 667 11.60 1.37 13.32
C TYR A 667 12.23 0.00 12.96
N PRO A 668 12.44 -0.95 13.89
CA PRO A 668 12.96 -2.28 13.58
C PRO A 668 12.05 -3.18 12.71
N PHE A 669 10.78 -2.85 12.52
CA PHE A 669 9.90 -3.66 11.67
C PHE A 669 10.15 -3.39 10.18
N LEU A 670 10.37 -2.13 9.82
CA LEU A 670 10.65 -1.69 8.45
C LEU A 670 11.65 -0.52 8.52
N GLN A 671 12.81 -0.65 7.87
CA GLN A 671 13.92 0.31 7.97
C GLN A 671 14.33 0.86 6.61
N ASN A 672 14.84 2.08 6.59
CA ASN A 672 15.54 2.60 5.41
C ASN A 672 16.80 1.74 5.16
N ASN A 673 17.07 1.47 3.88
CA ASN A 673 18.15 0.59 3.47
C ASN A 673 18.73 1.09 2.14
N ASP A 674 20.00 1.48 2.17
CA ASP A 674 20.70 1.99 1.02
C ASP A 674 20.93 0.92 -0.06
N LEU A 675 20.91 -0.38 0.25
CA LEU A 675 21.07 -1.44 -0.75
C LEU A 675 19.79 -1.76 -1.54
N GLY A 676 18.63 -1.28 -1.09
CA GLY A 676 17.32 -1.54 -1.70
C GLY A 676 16.81 -2.97 -1.51
N GLU A 677 15.54 -3.19 -1.87
CA GLU A 677 14.86 -4.49 -1.72
C GLU A 677 15.08 -5.42 -2.93
N ILE A 678 16.34 -5.57 -3.32
CA ILE A 678 16.79 -6.23 -4.56
C ILE A 678 17.28 -7.68 -4.36
N PHE A 679 17.09 -8.22 -3.15
CA PHE A 679 17.57 -9.54 -2.75
C PHE A 679 16.43 -10.55 -2.61
N ASP A 680 16.68 -11.78 -3.07
CA ASP A 680 15.96 -12.97 -2.63
C ASP A 680 16.91 -13.92 -1.92
N VAL A 681 16.36 -14.78 -1.07
CA VAL A 681 17.10 -15.91 -0.52
C VAL A 681 16.67 -17.19 -1.21
N LEU A 682 17.63 -17.99 -1.66
CA LEU A 682 17.44 -19.32 -2.24
C LEU A 682 18.24 -20.35 -1.43
N LEU A 683 17.88 -21.62 -1.59
CA LEU A 683 18.64 -22.74 -1.03
C LEU A 683 19.46 -23.44 -2.11
N GLU A 684 20.54 -24.12 -1.70
CA GLU A 684 21.52 -24.79 -2.56
C GLU A 684 20.95 -25.81 -3.58
N ASP A 685 19.73 -26.30 -3.33
CA ASP A 685 18.99 -27.18 -4.22
C ASP A 685 18.21 -26.46 -5.33
N ALA A 686 18.22 -25.12 -5.36
CA ALA A 686 17.60 -24.31 -6.42
C ALA A 686 18.05 -24.78 -7.82
N PRO A 687 17.11 -24.95 -8.77
CA PRO A 687 17.43 -25.44 -10.09
C PRO A 687 18.11 -24.35 -10.94
N LEU A 688 18.92 -24.78 -11.91
CA LEU A 688 19.73 -23.86 -12.73
C LEU A 688 18.90 -22.80 -13.47
N ASN A 689 17.71 -23.15 -13.95
CA ASN A 689 16.81 -22.19 -14.61
C ASN A 689 16.32 -21.08 -13.67
N VAL A 690 16.15 -21.37 -12.37
CA VAL A 690 15.86 -20.34 -11.36
C VAL A 690 17.10 -19.50 -11.09
N LEU A 691 18.28 -20.12 -10.91
CA LEU A 691 19.54 -19.39 -10.68
C LEU A 691 19.82 -18.38 -11.81
N LYS A 692 19.55 -18.77 -13.07
CA LYS A 692 19.71 -17.91 -14.25
C LYS A 692 18.79 -16.68 -14.26
N LYS A 693 17.74 -16.62 -13.43
CA LYS A 693 16.89 -15.43 -13.27
C LYS A 693 17.55 -14.29 -12.50
N TYR A 694 18.70 -14.53 -11.88
CA TYR A 694 19.44 -13.55 -11.10
C TYR A 694 20.70 -13.11 -11.85
N ALA A 695 20.96 -11.80 -11.87
CA ALA A 695 22.19 -11.25 -12.42
C ALA A 695 23.40 -11.55 -11.52
N MET A 696 23.16 -11.74 -10.22
CA MET A 696 24.19 -12.01 -9.23
C MET A 696 23.73 -13.04 -8.19
N ILE A 697 24.62 -13.98 -7.85
CA ILE A 697 24.43 -14.93 -6.75
C ILE A 697 25.54 -14.72 -5.72
N VAL A 698 25.15 -14.61 -4.44
CA VAL A 698 26.06 -14.51 -3.29
C VAL A 698 26.04 -15.82 -2.53
N LEU A 699 27.18 -16.50 -2.44
CA LEU A 699 27.31 -17.73 -1.66
C LEU A 699 27.56 -17.41 -0.18
N THR A 700 26.84 -18.07 0.73
CA THR A 700 27.06 -17.95 2.16
C THR A 700 26.68 -19.22 2.94
N GLY A 701 27.15 -19.34 4.18
CA GLY A 701 26.89 -20.48 5.06
C GLY A 701 27.63 -21.76 4.67
N ASP A 702 27.16 -22.89 5.22
CA ASP A 702 27.77 -24.20 5.01
C ASP A 702 27.25 -24.94 3.77
N LEU A 703 27.50 -24.38 2.59
CA LEU A 703 27.04 -24.98 1.34
C LEU A 703 27.67 -26.35 1.09
N ASN A 704 26.82 -27.33 0.71
CA ASN A 704 27.29 -28.64 0.30
C ASN A 704 27.83 -28.60 -1.14
N LEU A 705 29.13 -28.26 -1.28
CA LEU A 705 29.84 -28.14 -2.57
C LEU A 705 30.11 -29.50 -3.26
N ASN A 706 29.07 -30.32 -3.41
CA ASN A 706 29.10 -31.54 -4.19
C ASN A 706 29.20 -31.22 -5.71
N ALA A 707 29.49 -32.25 -6.51
CA ALA A 707 29.69 -32.10 -7.95
C ALA A 707 28.49 -31.47 -8.67
N THR A 708 27.26 -31.77 -8.24
CA THR A 708 26.03 -31.23 -8.83
C THR A 708 25.91 -29.73 -8.59
N LEU A 709 26.07 -29.26 -7.34
CA LEU A 709 26.00 -27.83 -7.03
C LEU A 709 27.10 -27.06 -7.74
N VAL A 710 28.34 -27.55 -7.70
CA VAL A 710 29.49 -26.90 -8.33
C VAL A 710 29.31 -26.80 -9.84
N GLN A 711 28.77 -27.84 -10.49
CA GLN A 711 28.46 -27.79 -11.92
C GLN A 711 27.34 -26.78 -12.22
N LYS A 712 26.26 -26.76 -11.42
CA LYS A 712 25.19 -25.74 -11.58
C LYS A 712 25.74 -24.32 -11.49
N LEU A 713 26.62 -24.05 -10.53
CA LEU A 713 27.25 -22.74 -10.37
C LEU A 713 28.16 -22.39 -11.55
N ALA A 714 28.94 -23.35 -12.05
CA ALA A 714 29.76 -23.16 -13.24
C ALA A 714 28.91 -22.87 -14.49
N ASP A 715 27.82 -23.61 -14.69
CA ASP A 715 26.91 -23.41 -15.82
C ASP A 715 26.18 -22.05 -15.75
N TYR A 716 25.82 -21.61 -14.55
CA TYR A 716 25.26 -20.29 -14.30
C TYR A 716 26.24 -19.17 -14.69
N VAL A 717 27.50 -19.26 -14.23
CA VAL A 717 28.54 -18.28 -14.57
C VAL A 717 28.84 -18.28 -16.07
N ASN A 718 28.98 -19.47 -16.68
CA ASN A 718 29.20 -19.59 -18.12
C ASN A 718 28.07 -18.99 -18.96
N ALA A 719 26.83 -19.02 -18.45
CA ALA A 719 25.66 -18.43 -19.09
C ALA A 719 25.56 -16.90 -18.94
N GLY A 720 26.50 -16.25 -18.24
CA GLY A 720 26.51 -14.79 -18.04
C GLY A 720 26.28 -14.34 -16.60
N GLY A 721 26.06 -15.27 -15.68
CA GLY A 721 25.81 -14.96 -14.27
C GLY A 721 27.03 -14.44 -13.53
N ASN A 722 26.83 -13.54 -12.57
CA ASN A 722 27.87 -13.10 -11.65
C ASN A 722 27.79 -13.89 -10.34
N LEU A 723 28.91 -14.36 -9.82
CA LEU A 723 28.98 -15.15 -8.60
C LEU A 723 29.93 -14.51 -7.59
N ILE A 724 29.47 -14.25 -6.37
CA ILE A 724 30.32 -13.84 -5.24
C ILE A 724 30.61 -15.08 -4.39
N VAL A 725 31.89 -15.37 -4.18
CA VAL A 725 32.37 -16.48 -3.36
C VAL A 725 33.30 -15.99 -2.27
N ASN A 726 33.17 -16.53 -1.07
CA ASN A 726 34.19 -16.40 -0.04
C ASN A 726 35.40 -17.30 -0.35
N VAL A 727 36.62 -16.87 -0.01
CA VAL A 727 37.87 -17.63 -0.20
C VAL A 727 37.81 -19.04 0.42
N GLU A 728 37.05 -19.26 1.48
CA GLU A 728 36.85 -20.58 2.08
C GLU A 728 36.23 -21.59 1.11
N TYR A 729 35.37 -21.16 0.18
CA TYR A 729 34.81 -22.05 -0.84
C TYR A 729 35.83 -22.41 -1.93
N ALA A 730 36.75 -21.50 -2.24
CA ALA A 730 37.86 -21.79 -3.14
C ALA A 730 38.84 -22.80 -2.51
N ASP A 731 39.02 -22.75 -1.20
CA ASP A 731 39.80 -23.77 -0.48
C ASP A 731 39.09 -25.12 -0.43
N ALA A 732 37.77 -25.11 -0.21
CA ALA A 732 36.98 -26.32 -0.13
C ALA A 732 36.80 -27.04 -1.49
N ASN A 733 36.91 -26.34 -2.62
CA ASN A 733 36.66 -26.92 -3.94
C ASN A 733 37.55 -26.34 -5.07
N SER A 734 38.27 -27.22 -5.78
CA SER A 734 39.23 -26.84 -6.83
C SER A 734 38.59 -26.22 -8.07
N THR A 735 37.35 -26.59 -8.42
CA THR A 735 36.62 -25.97 -9.54
C THR A 735 36.23 -24.54 -9.18
N ILE A 736 35.72 -24.31 -7.96
CA ILE A 736 35.42 -22.96 -7.46
C ILE A 736 36.70 -22.12 -7.45
N LYS A 737 37.82 -22.67 -6.97
CA LYS A 737 39.14 -21.99 -6.99
C LYS A 737 39.56 -21.57 -8.40
N THR A 738 39.39 -22.47 -9.37
CA THR A 738 39.73 -22.21 -10.76
C THR A 738 38.86 -21.09 -11.33
N MET A 739 37.55 -21.11 -11.06
CA MET A 739 36.65 -20.04 -11.49
C MET A 739 36.93 -18.72 -10.79
N ALA A 740 37.32 -18.73 -9.51
CA ALA A 740 37.71 -17.53 -8.77
C ALA A 740 39.04 -16.92 -9.27
N GLY A 741 39.89 -17.72 -9.90
CA GLY A 741 41.13 -17.25 -10.53
C GLY A 741 42.16 -16.69 -9.53
N VAL A 742 42.14 -17.16 -8.28
CA VAL A 742 43.02 -16.68 -7.20
C VAL A 742 43.78 -17.79 -6.50
N ASN A 743 45.00 -17.46 -6.08
CA ASN A 743 45.71 -18.09 -4.99
C ASN A 743 45.62 -17.19 -3.75
N HIS A 744 46.08 -17.66 -2.60
CA HIS A 744 46.19 -16.84 -1.40
C HIS A 744 47.31 -17.34 -0.50
N THR A 745 47.74 -16.50 0.43
CA THR A 745 48.67 -16.90 1.50
C THR A 745 47.92 -17.37 2.74
N SER A 746 48.65 -17.77 3.79
CA SER A 746 48.08 -18.04 5.10
C SER A 746 47.24 -16.87 5.61
N ALA A 747 46.20 -17.19 6.37
CA ALA A 747 45.35 -16.19 7.01
C ALA A 747 46.17 -15.28 7.93
N ILE A 748 45.82 -14.00 7.97
CA ILE A 748 46.39 -12.98 8.83
C ILE A 748 45.26 -12.21 9.53
N THR A 749 45.54 -11.70 10.72
CA THR A 749 44.69 -10.70 11.38
C THR A 749 45.27 -9.32 11.11
N THR A 750 44.45 -8.40 10.60
CA THR A 750 44.86 -7.03 10.29
C THR A 750 43.73 -6.04 10.58
N GLN A 751 44.02 -4.76 10.44
CA GLN A 751 43.04 -3.68 10.54
C GLN A 751 42.68 -3.14 9.17
N VAL A 752 41.38 -2.97 8.94
CA VAL A 752 40.86 -2.26 7.77
C VAL A 752 40.02 -1.08 8.24
N ASN A 753 40.37 0.11 7.78
CA ASN A 753 39.67 1.36 8.06
C ASN A 753 39.32 2.13 6.77
N GLN A 754 39.65 1.58 5.61
CA GLN A 754 39.34 2.16 4.31
C GLN A 754 39.21 1.10 3.24
N VAL A 755 38.36 1.38 2.25
CA VAL A 755 38.13 0.56 1.06
C VAL A 755 38.22 1.47 -0.17
N LEU A 756 38.90 1.01 -1.21
CA LEU A 756 38.99 1.65 -2.52
C LEU A 756 38.31 0.76 -3.56
N ALA A 757 37.28 1.30 -4.20
CA ALA A 757 36.52 0.63 -5.25
C ALA A 757 36.22 1.63 -6.37
N ASP A 758 36.48 1.25 -7.63
CA ASP A 758 36.29 2.11 -8.81
C ASP A 758 36.89 3.54 -8.67
N GLY A 759 38.02 3.67 -7.95
CA GLY A 759 38.69 4.95 -7.72
C GLY A 759 38.09 5.81 -6.59
N VAL A 760 37.02 5.35 -5.95
CA VAL A 760 36.37 6.01 -4.80
C VAL A 760 36.89 5.41 -3.50
N LEU A 761 37.47 6.25 -2.66
CA LEU A 761 37.95 5.88 -1.32
C LEU A 761 36.85 6.12 -0.29
N GLU A 762 36.44 5.07 0.42
CA GLU A 762 35.52 5.14 1.55
C GLU A 762 36.27 4.79 2.85
N SER A 763 36.23 5.69 3.85
CA SER A 763 36.87 5.49 5.15
C SER A 763 35.84 5.26 6.26
N PHE A 764 36.19 4.43 7.26
CA PHE A 764 35.32 4.05 8.37
C PHE A 764 36.13 3.69 9.63
N ALA A 765 35.43 3.47 10.75
CA ALA A 765 36.06 3.08 12.00
C ALA A 765 36.84 1.76 11.84
N SER A 766 38.09 1.73 12.30
CA SER A 766 38.98 0.57 12.15
C SER A 766 38.34 -0.73 12.63
N GLN A 767 38.32 -1.73 11.76
CA GLN A 767 37.79 -3.07 12.02
C GLN A 767 38.95 -4.06 12.11
N ASN A 768 39.01 -4.85 13.19
CA ASN A 768 39.89 -6.01 13.24
C ASN A 768 39.27 -7.14 12.44
N ILE A 769 39.99 -7.61 11.43
CA ILE A 769 39.51 -8.61 10.48
C ILE A 769 40.54 -9.71 10.29
N GLU A 770 40.06 -10.90 9.96
CA GLU A 770 40.90 -12.00 9.50
C GLU A 770 40.66 -12.20 8.00
N LEU A 771 41.75 -12.23 7.22
CA LEU A 771 41.69 -12.45 5.79
C LEU A 771 42.85 -13.32 5.30
N LYS A 772 42.66 -13.95 4.15
CA LYS A 772 43.67 -14.66 3.36
C LYS A 772 44.08 -13.75 2.21
N PRO A 773 45.27 -13.12 2.25
CA PRO A 773 45.71 -12.20 1.20
C PRO A 773 45.67 -12.87 -0.17
N LEU A 774 44.87 -12.33 -1.08
CA LEU A 774 44.66 -12.89 -2.41
C LEU A 774 45.83 -12.55 -3.34
N GLN A 775 46.19 -13.50 -4.19
CA GLN A 775 47.13 -13.35 -5.29
C GLN A 775 46.42 -13.75 -6.58
N THR A 776 46.24 -12.80 -7.49
CA THR A 776 45.53 -13.06 -8.75
C THR A 776 46.35 -13.94 -9.69
N THR A 777 45.66 -14.83 -10.42
CA THR A 777 46.22 -15.45 -11.63
C THR A 777 46.17 -14.47 -12.80
N GLN A 778 46.73 -14.83 -13.97
CA GLN A 778 46.77 -13.92 -15.13
C GLN A 778 45.38 -13.44 -15.61
N SER A 779 44.30 -14.18 -15.32
CA SER A 779 42.95 -13.84 -15.76
C SER A 779 42.14 -13.00 -14.75
N ALA A 780 42.54 -12.97 -13.48
CA ALA A 780 41.83 -12.27 -12.43
C ALA A 780 42.42 -10.87 -12.18
N THR A 781 41.56 -9.89 -11.92
CA THR A 781 41.94 -8.50 -11.64
C THR A 781 41.58 -8.09 -10.23
N SER A 782 42.26 -7.05 -9.74
CA SER A 782 41.83 -6.35 -8.51
C SER A 782 40.46 -5.70 -8.74
N PHE A 783 39.56 -5.82 -7.78
CA PHE A 783 38.24 -5.19 -7.84
C PHE A 783 38.03 -4.22 -6.67
N ILE A 784 38.24 -4.69 -5.45
CA ILE A 784 38.20 -3.87 -4.23
C ILE A 784 39.51 -4.07 -3.48
N THR A 785 40.21 -2.98 -3.18
CA THR A 785 41.34 -2.98 -2.24
C THR A 785 40.96 -2.28 -0.96
N GLY A 786 41.72 -2.50 0.10
CA GLY A 786 41.49 -1.88 1.38
C GLY A 786 42.44 -2.39 2.45
N GLY A 787 42.56 -1.63 3.52
CA GLY A 787 43.66 -1.80 4.45
C GLY A 787 43.70 -0.70 5.50
N SER A 788 44.91 -0.48 6.02
CA SER A 788 45.26 0.64 6.89
C SER A 788 46.11 1.66 6.12
N SER A 789 46.54 2.74 6.78
CA SER A 789 47.53 3.66 6.21
C SER A 789 48.89 3.02 5.93
N GLU A 790 49.16 1.84 6.51
CA GLU A 790 50.47 1.16 6.46
C GLU A 790 50.46 -0.09 5.57
N SER A 791 49.29 -0.58 5.18
CA SER A 791 49.15 -1.83 4.41
C SER A 791 47.86 -1.80 3.58
N ASP A 792 47.94 -2.23 2.32
CA ASP A 792 46.79 -2.35 1.42
C ASP A 792 46.66 -3.80 0.93
N TYR A 793 45.45 -4.34 0.95
CA TYR A 793 45.16 -5.73 0.62
C TYR A 793 44.12 -5.81 -0.49
N LEU A 794 44.24 -6.82 -1.34
CA LEU A 794 43.17 -7.20 -2.27
C LEU A 794 42.03 -7.86 -1.49
N LEU A 795 40.94 -7.12 -1.27
CA LEU A 795 39.78 -7.57 -0.50
C LEU A 795 38.78 -8.35 -1.37
N VAL A 796 38.61 -7.93 -2.62
CA VAL A 796 37.78 -8.62 -3.62
C VAL A 796 38.51 -8.66 -4.95
N SER A 797 38.71 -9.86 -5.52
CA SER A 797 39.14 -10.04 -6.90
C SER A 797 37.95 -10.17 -7.86
N SER A 798 38.17 -9.99 -9.15
CA SER A 798 37.20 -10.32 -10.21
C SER A 798 37.86 -11.16 -11.29
N ASN A 799 37.27 -12.29 -11.65
CA ASN A 799 37.75 -13.16 -12.72
C ASN A 799 36.63 -13.38 -13.74
N ALA A 800 36.91 -13.14 -15.03
CA ALA A 800 35.97 -13.43 -16.09
C ALA A 800 35.96 -14.94 -16.39
N VAL A 801 34.77 -15.55 -16.43
CA VAL A 801 34.58 -16.99 -16.67
C VAL A 801 33.40 -17.17 -17.60
N GLY A 802 33.63 -17.74 -18.78
CA GLY A 802 32.61 -17.81 -19.84
C GLY A 802 32.08 -16.41 -20.16
N ASN A 803 30.76 -16.24 -20.13
CA ASN A 803 30.10 -14.94 -20.33
C ASN A 803 29.89 -14.15 -19.01
N GLY A 804 30.22 -14.73 -17.87
CA GLY A 804 29.98 -14.16 -16.53
C GLY A 804 31.26 -13.82 -15.78
N LYS A 805 31.13 -13.60 -14.47
CA LYS A 805 32.26 -13.25 -13.59
C LYS A 805 32.15 -13.94 -12.24
N VAL A 806 33.30 -14.26 -11.66
CA VAL A 806 33.42 -14.70 -10.26
C VAL A 806 34.20 -13.66 -9.47
N PHE A 807 33.61 -13.19 -8.37
CA PHE A 807 34.21 -12.29 -7.40
C PHE A 807 34.61 -13.07 -6.17
N CYS A 808 35.90 -13.07 -5.82
CA CYS A 808 36.40 -13.78 -4.64
C CYS A 808 36.66 -12.80 -3.50
N VAL A 809 36.01 -13.03 -2.36
CA VAL A 809 36.13 -12.25 -1.13
C VAL A 809 37.21 -12.85 -0.23
N ALA A 810 38.20 -12.06 0.17
CA ALA A 810 39.44 -12.52 0.81
C ALA A 810 39.32 -12.98 2.27
N PHE A 811 38.19 -12.75 2.93
CA PHE A 811 38.05 -12.85 4.38
C PHE A 811 37.74 -14.27 4.84
N THR A 812 38.26 -14.71 5.97
CA THR A 812 37.93 -16.03 6.53
C THR A 812 36.50 -16.03 7.09
N ASN A 813 35.60 -16.79 6.46
CA ASN A 813 34.18 -16.89 6.83
C ASN A 813 33.50 -15.53 7.08
N LEU A 814 33.74 -14.48 6.28
CA LEU A 814 33.43 -13.05 6.55
C LEU A 814 32.26 -12.81 7.55
N ARG A 815 32.61 -12.50 8.81
CA ARG A 815 31.66 -12.29 9.93
C ARG A 815 31.43 -10.83 10.28
N ASN A 816 31.78 -9.90 9.40
CA ASN A 816 31.66 -8.46 9.65
C ASN A 816 30.61 -7.86 8.69
N ASP A 817 29.51 -7.35 9.25
CA ASP A 817 28.37 -6.79 8.52
C ASP A 817 28.70 -5.47 7.83
N LEU A 818 29.54 -4.61 8.43
CA LEU A 818 29.99 -3.38 7.79
C LEU A 818 30.81 -3.67 6.51
N ILE A 819 31.75 -4.61 6.58
CA ILE A 819 32.56 -5.00 5.43
C ILE A 819 31.69 -5.65 4.35
N TRP A 820 30.75 -6.54 4.73
CA TRP A 820 29.76 -7.08 3.78
C TRP A 820 28.98 -5.97 3.08
N LYS A 821 28.48 -4.98 3.84
CA LYS A 821 27.72 -3.86 3.30
C LYS A 821 28.53 -3.08 2.25
N LEU A 822 29.80 -2.79 2.52
CA LEU A 822 30.69 -2.09 1.59
C LEU A 822 30.96 -2.91 0.32
N ILE A 823 31.19 -4.22 0.45
CA ILE A 823 31.36 -5.13 -0.70
C ILE A 823 30.10 -5.17 -1.55
N LEU A 824 28.93 -5.37 -0.92
CA LEU A 824 27.65 -5.43 -1.63
C LEU A 824 27.35 -4.11 -2.32
N LYS A 825 27.47 -2.97 -1.63
CA LYS A 825 27.24 -1.63 -2.21
C LYS A 825 28.03 -1.44 -3.51
N ASN A 826 29.30 -1.82 -3.54
CA ASN A 826 30.17 -1.68 -4.70
C ASN A 826 29.92 -2.72 -5.81
N LEU A 827 29.21 -3.81 -5.53
CA LEU A 827 28.91 -4.85 -6.51
C LEU A 827 27.50 -4.76 -7.10
N VAL A 828 26.50 -4.42 -6.28
CA VAL A 828 25.07 -4.52 -6.64
C VAL A 828 24.47 -3.21 -7.14
N LYS A 829 25.05 -2.05 -6.78
CA LYS A 829 24.53 -0.72 -7.21
C LYS A 829 24.97 -0.27 -8.60
N ARG A 830 25.60 -1.15 -9.38
CA ARG A 830 26.25 -0.81 -10.64
C ARG A 830 25.25 -0.83 -11.82
N PRO A 831 25.55 -0.09 -12.91
CA PRO A 831 24.78 -0.17 -14.14
C PRO A 831 24.66 -1.61 -14.65
N GLY A 832 23.46 -2.01 -15.05
CA GLY A 832 23.15 -3.36 -15.52
C GLY A 832 22.82 -4.38 -14.43
N ILE A 833 22.95 -4.02 -13.14
CA ILE A 833 22.35 -4.76 -12.02
C ILE A 833 21.09 -4.05 -11.55
N VAL A 834 21.21 -2.76 -11.24
CA VAL A 834 20.07 -1.89 -10.90
C VAL A 834 19.88 -0.82 -11.98
N PRO A 835 18.63 -0.42 -12.28
CA PRO A 835 18.33 0.54 -13.34
C PRO A 835 18.53 2.01 -12.92
N PHE A 836 18.36 2.32 -11.64
CA PHE A 836 18.50 3.68 -11.11
C PHE A 836 19.53 3.73 -9.99
N ASN A 837 20.18 4.87 -9.85
CA ASN A 837 20.86 5.26 -8.64
C ASN A 837 19.88 6.05 -7.77
N ILE A 838 19.78 5.68 -6.50
CA ILE A 838 18.93 6.34 -5.51
C ILE A 838 19.86 7.01 -4.50
N ASP A 839 19.78 8.33 -4.43
CA ASP A 839 20.50 9.17 -3.49
C ASP A 839 19.55 9.70 -2.42
N GLY A 840 19.85 9.37 -1.16
CA GLY A 840 19.00 9.66 -0.01
C GLY A 840 18.86 8.47 0.93
N ASP A 841 18.46 8.77 2.17
CA ASP A 841 18.24 7.78 3.21
C ASP A 841 16.80 7.27 3.14
N ILE A 842 16.58 6.23 2.34
CA ILE A 842 15.25 5.72 2.01
C ILE A 842 15.28 4.20 1.83
N GLN A 843 14.17 3.52 2.08
CA GLN A 843 13.95 2.18 1.54
C GLN A 843 13.39 2.29 0.13
N TYR A 844 13.89 1.48 -0.81
CA TYR A 844 13.38 1.48 -2.18
C TYR A 844 13.30 0.09 -2.80
N SER A 845 12.40 -0.06 -3.77
CA SER A 845 12.31 -1.24 -4.63
C SER A 845 11.97 -0.85 -6.06
N TYR A 846 12.31 -1.73 -7.00
CA TYR A 846 12.07 -1.54 -8.42
C TYR A 846 11.11 -2.58 -8.94
N THR A 847 10.24 -2.16 -9.85
CA THR A 847 9.34 -3.04 -10.58
C THR A 847 9.41 -2.69 -12.06
N TYR A 848 9.56 -3.72 -12.88
CA TYR A 848 9.75 -3.58 -14.32
C TYR A 848 8.46 -3.83 -15.09
N ASN A 849 8.18 -2.97 -16.07
CA ASN A 849 7.22 -3.16 -17.15
C ASN A 849 7.92 -2.95 -18.50
N PRO A 850 7.38 -3.51 -19.61
CA PRO A 850 7.87 -3.17 -20.93
C PRO A 850 7.83 -1.64 -21.16
N ASN A 851 9.01 -1.02 -21.31
CA ASN A 851 9.25 0.43 -21.51
C ASN A 851 8.98 1.35 -20.31
N GLU A 852 8.72 0.80 -19.13
CA GLU A 852 8.47 1.60 -17.93
C GLU A 852 9.08 0.94 -16.69
N TRP A 853 9.49 1.78 -15.76
CA TRP A 853 9.90 1.38 -14.42
C TRP A 853 8.91 1.93 -13.40
N ILE A 854 8.69 1.18 -12.32
CA ILE A 854 8.00 1.66 -11.14
C ILE A 854 8.98 1.58 -9.97
N ILE A 855 9.16 2.69 -9.27
CA ILE A 855 10.02 2.83 -8.11
C ILE A 855 9.14 3.05 -6.89
N THR A 856 9.25 2.16 -5.90
CA THR A 856 8.58 2.35 -4.60
C THR A 856 9.58 2.95 -3.64
N LEU A 857 9.23 4.07 -3.01
CA LEU A 857 10.06 4.80 -2.04
C LEU A 857 9.33 4.81 -0.71
N ILE A 858 10.00 4.42 0.37
CA ILE A 858 9.42 4.27 1.71
C ILE A 858 10.34 4.95 2.71
N ASN A 859 9.85 6.00 3.37
CA ASN A 859 10.58 6.67 4.44
C ASN A 859 10.11 6.13 5.80
N ASN A 860 10.94 5.27 6.40
CA ASN A 860 10.64 4.67 7.68
C ASN A 860 11.09 5.51 8.88
N LYS A 861 11.83 6.60 8.66
CA LYS A 861 12.29 7.50 9.73
C LYS A 861 11.23 8.51 10.14
N GLY A 862 11.44 9.12 11.30
CA GLY A 862 10.56 10.14 11.88
C GLY A 862 9.26 9.61 12.49
N VAL A 863 9.02 8.31 12.47
CA VAL A 863 7.85 7.70 13.14
C VAL A 863 8.22 7.32 14.57
N ASN A 864 7.62 7.98 15.54
CA ASN A 864 7.77 7.65 16.96
C ASN A 864 6.51 6.94 17.45
N LYS A 865 6.63 5.63 17.69
CA LYS A 865 5.51 4.81 18.17
C LYS A 865 6.02 3.61 18.97
N THR A 866 5.39 3.41 20.12
CA THR A 866 5.54 2.21 20.96
C THR A 866 4.20 1.49 21.03
N ASN A 867 4.18 0.28 21.57
CA ASN A 867 2.95 -0.48 21.75
C ASN A 867 1.94 0.15 22.75
N THR A 868 2.30 1.25 23.43
CA THR A 868 1.46 1.94 24.43
C THR A 868 1.42 3.46 24.30
N THR A 869 2.03 4.03 23.27
CA THR A 869 2.01 5.47 22.99
C THR A 869 1.25 5.78 21.72
N LEU A 870 0.87 7.04 21.53
CA LEU A 870 0.41 7.52 20.23
C LEU A 870 1.55 7.50 19.23
N GLU A 871 1.18 7.44 17.96
CA GLU A 871 2.10 7.69 16.85
C GLU A 871 2.30 9.20 16.73
N THR A 872 3.56 9.63 16.63
CA THR A 872 3.88 11.01 16.27
C THR A 872 4.90 11.03 15.14
N ILE A 873 4.70 11.93 14.18
CA ILE A 873 5.57 12.10 13.02
C ILE A 873 6.50 13.30 13.27
N ASP A 874 7.79 13.07 13.10
CA ASP A 874 8.85 14.08 13.15
C ASP A 874 9.28 14.41 11.72
N HIS A 875 8.73 15.51 11.19
CA HIS A 875 8.99 15.99 9.83
C HIS A 875 10.42 16.51 9.62
N SER A 876 11.28 16.58 10.65
CA SER A 876 12.71 16.81 10.42
C SER A 876 13.40 15.66 9.67
N PHE A 877 12.73 14.51 9.57
CA PHE A 877 13.15 13.34 8.79
C PHE A 877 12.50 13.27 7.40
N ASP A 878 11.77 14.29 6.95
CA ASP A 878 11.33 14.38 5.56
C ASP A 878 12.56 14.35 4.63
N GLN A 879 12.45 13.67 3.48
CA GLN A 879 13.57 13.48 2.56
C GLN A 879 13.20 13.92 1.15
N ASN A 880 14.10 14.63 0.47
CA ASN A 880 14.08 14.79 -0.98
C ASN A 880 15.03 13.73 -1.57
N ILE A 881 14.48 12.77 -2.32
CA ILE A 881 15.22 11.63 -2.85
C ILE A 881 15.63 11.92 -4.29
N GLY A 882 16.93 11.92 -4.56
CA GLY A 882 17.48 12.05 -5.91
C GLY A 882 17.48 10.71 -6.63
N ILE A 883 16.99 10.70 -7.88
CA ILE A 883 16.88 9.48 -8.69
C ILE A 883 17.52 9.75 -10.05
N THR A 884 18.47 8.90 -10.44
CA THR A 884 19.19 9.02 -11.71
C THR A 884 19.14 7.70 -12.47
N LEU A 885 18.73 7.74 -13.73
CA LEU A 885 18.75 6.59 -14.64
C LEU A 885 20.21 6.20 -14.93
N GLN A 886 20.53 4.91 -14.77
CA GLN A 886 21.89 4.39 -15.01
C GLN A 886 22.06 3.79 -16.41
N GLU A 887 21.00 3.78 -17.23
CA GLU A 887 21.05 3.27 -18.60
C GLU A 887 21.72 4.30 -19.53
N ALA A 888 22.81 3.88 -20.19
CA ALA A 888 23.45 4.71 -21.20
C ALA A 888 22.52 4.85 -22.42
N ASP A 889 22.46 6.05 -22.99
CA ASP A 889 21.72 6.38 -24.22
C ASP A 889 20.19 6.17 -24.11
N ALA A 890 19.62 6.29 -22.90
CA ALA A 890 18.19 6.27 -22.64
C ALA A 890 17.75 7.51 -21.85
N ASP A 891 16.66 8.13 -22.28
CA ASP A 891 16.09 9.31 -21.63
C ASP A 891 14.80 8.96 -20.86
N ILE A 892 14.54 9.72 -19.80
CA ILE A 892 13.28 9.73 -19.05
C ILE A 892 12.27 10.56 -19.86
N LEU A 893 11.15 9.93 -20.22
CA LEU A 893 10.08 10.54 -21.01
C LEU A 893 9.01 11.20 -20.14
N SER A 894 8.68 10.56 -19.01
CA SER A 894 7.69 11.08 -18.06
C SER A 894 7.84 10.42 -16.70
N VAL A 895 7.49 11.16 -15.65
CA VAL A 895 7.47 10.68 -14.26
C VAL A 895 6.12 11.04 -13.62
N THR A 896 5.46 10.05 -13.01
CA THR A 896 4.17 10.22 -12.34
C THR A 896 4.16 9.50 -11.00
N GLU A 897 3.80 10.18 -9.92
CA GLU A 897 3.51 9.59 -8.61
C GLU A 897 2.09 9.01 -8.64
N LEU A 898 1.96 7.71 -8.36
CA LEU A 898 0.76 6.93 -8.61
C LEU A 898 -0.26 6.93 -7.46
N ILE A 899 0.12 7.38 -6.26
CA ILE A 899 -0.79 7.42 -5.11
C ILE A 899 -1.66 8.68 -5.19
N ASP A 900 -1.06 9.83 -5.46
CA ASP A 900 -1.72 11.13 -5.54
C ASP A 900 -1.99 11.57 -6.99
N GLY A 901 -1.45 10.84 -7.99
CA GLY A 901 -1.63 11.13 -9.42
C GLY A 901 -0.83 12.34 -9.92
N GLN A 902 0.20 12.77 -9.19
CA GLN A 902 0.96 13.97 -9.51
C GLN A 902 2.06 13.69 -10.55
N ASN A 903 2.16 14.54 -11.58
CA ASN A 903 3.29 14.50 -12.50
C ASN A 903 4.51 15.19 -11.89
N ILE A 904 5.69 14.58 -12.04
CA ILE A 904 6.96 15.09 -11.51
C ILE A 904 7.80 15.62 -12.67
N ILE A 905 8.37 16.80 -12.48
CA ILE A 905 9.30 17.40 -13.46
C ILE A 905 10.63 16.63 -13.41
N SER A 906 11.08 16.15 -14.57
CA SER A 906 12.37 15.46 -14.74
C SER A 906 13.30 16.22 -15.68
N ALA A 907 14.60 16.06 -15.47
CA ALA A 907 15.62 16.24 -16.51
C ALA A 907 15.68 15.00 -17.42
N ASP A 908 16.57 15.02 -18.42
CA ASP A 908 16.71 13.92 -19.39
C ASP A 908 17.02 12.58 -18.71
N ASP A 909 17.80 12.56 -17.62
CA ASP A 909 18.25 11.33 -16.94
C ASP A 909 17.96 11.31 -15.43
N ALA A 910 17.36 12.35 -14.85
CA ALA A 910 17.21 12.48 -13.41
C ALA A 910 15.96 13.24 -12.97
N PHE A 911 15.50 12.95 -11.75
CA PHE A 911 14.42 13.67 -11.08
C PHE A 911 14.56 13.53 -9.56
N SER A 912 13.73 14.25 -8.80
CA SER A 912 13.64 14.08 -7.35
C SER A 912 12.22 13.92 -6.86
N VAL A 913 12.07 13.31 -5.69
CA VAL A 913 10.77 13.01 -5.08
C VAL A 913 10.82 13.35 -3.60
N ASP A 914 9.88 14.18 -3.14
CA ASP A 914 9.71 14.43 -1.71
C ASP A 914 8.94 13.28 -1.06
N VAL A 915 9.54 12.70 -0.01
CA VAL A 915 8.96 11.61 0.77
C VAL A 915 9.00 11.99 2.25
N ALA A 916 7.83 12.38 2.76
CA ALA A 916 7.66 12.74 4.17
C ALA A 916 7.99 11.58 5.11
N ALA A 917 8.35 11.90 6.35
CA ALA A 917 8.58 10.95 7.42
C ALA A 917 7.37 10.02 7.60
N GLY A 918 7.62 8.70 7.62
CA GLY A 918 6.56 7.70 7.75
C GLY A 918 5.73 7.44 6.50
N GLU A 919 6.06 8.01 5.34
CA GLU A 919 5.28 7.85 4.11
C GLU A 919 5.82 6.84 3.11
N VAL A 920 4.97 6.49 2.14
CA VAL A 920 5.32 5.74 0.92
C VAL A 920 4.86 6.49 -0.32
N LYS A 921 5.73 6.56 -1.33
CA LYS A 921 5.46 7.07 -2.68
C LYS A 921 5.73 5.98 -3.71
N ILE A 922 4.92 5.94 -4.76
CA ILE A 922 5.11 4.98 -5.87
C ILE A 922 5.21 5.76 -7.16
N VAL A 923 6.36 5.70 -7.81
CA VAL A 923 6.66 6.55 -8.96
C VAL A 923 6.79 5.70 -10.21
N ARG A 924 6.00 6.00 -11.23
CA ARG A 924 6.11 5.44 -12.57
C ARG A 924 7.03 6.33 -13.42
N VAL A 925 8.00 5.70 -14.07
CA VAL A 925 9.01 6.33 -14.92
C VAL A 925 8.91 5.69 -16.30
N SER A 926 8.48 6.45 -17.30
CA SER A 926 8.54 6.02 -18.69
C SER A 926 9.91 6.36 -19.27
N THR A 927 10.52 5.42 -20.00
CA THR A 927 11.85 5.62 -20.59
C THR A 927 11.83 5.34 -22.09
N GLN A 928 12.75 5.97 -22.83
CA GLN A 928 12.97 5.71 -24.24
C GLN A 928 13.67 4.34 -24.40
N SER A 929 12.87 3.27 -24.46
CA SER A 929 13.36 1.89 -24.37
C SER A 929 14.43 1.52 -25.42
N THR A 930 15.56 0.96 -24.95
CA THR A 930 16.47 0.11 -25.74
C THR A 930 16.66 -1.29 -25.14
N MET A 931 15.97 -1.62 -24.05
CA MET A 931 16.11 -2.87 -23.28
C MET A 931 15.50 -4.08 -24.02
N THR A 932 16.10 -4.44 -25.17
CA THR A 932 15.70 -5.61 -25.98
C THR A 932 16.71 -6.75 -25.90
N THR A 933 17.88 -6.57 -25.28
CA THR A 933 19.02 -7.49 -25.46
C THR A 933 19.64 -8.09 -24.19
N LYS A 934 19.22 -7.70 -22.97
CA LYS A 934 19.71 -8.36 -21.72
C LYS A 934 18.61 -8.91 -20.80
N ILE A 935 17.34 -8.66 -21.12
CA ILE A 935 16.18 -9.06 -20.33
C ILE A 935 15.73 -10.52 -20.62
N SER A 936 16.40 -11.25 -21.52
CA SER A 936 16.03 -12.64 -21.86
C SER A 936 16.15 -13.66 -20.71
N ASN A 937 16.60 -13.24 -19.52
CA ASN A 937 16.74 -14.11 -18.36
C ASN A 937 15.77 -13.75 -17.22
N TYR A 938 15.08 -12.62 -17.29
CA TYR A 938 14.08 -12.23 -16.29
C TYR A 938 12.70 -12.71 -16.73
N ASP A 939 11.81 -12.88 -15.76
CA ASP A 939 10.43 -13.43 -15.76
C ASP A 939 9.45 -12.96 -16.87
N LEU A 940 9.93 -12.20 -17.85
CA LEU A 940 9.23 -11.87 -19.08
C LEU A 940 9.12 -13.07 -20.01
N ASP A 941 10.13 -13.94 -20.11
CA ASP A 941 10.07 -15.07 -21.06
C ASP A 941 8.87 -16.01 -20.78
N GLU A 942 8.46 -16.20 -19.52
CA GLU A 942 7.24 -16.98 -19.23
C GLU A 942 5.93 -16.19 -19.46
N ARG A 943 5.95 -14.85 -19.42
CA ARG A 943 4.76 -13.98 -19.64
C ARG A 943 4.58 -13.57 -21.11
N THR A 944 5.65 -13.45 -21.88
CA THR A 944 5.61 -13.20 -23.33
C THR A 944 5.53 -14.49 -24.14
N ALA A 945 5.98 -15.64 -23.62
CA ALA A 945 5.78 -16.93 -24.27
C ALA A 945 4.32 -17.41 -24.20
N LYS A 946 3.64 -17.20 -23.06
CA LYS A 946 2.25 -17.64 -22.91
C LYS A 946 1.30 -16.77 -23.73
N LEU A 947 0.50 -17.42 -24.58
CA LEU A 947 -0.49 -16.74 -25.40
C LEU A 947 -1.67 -16.32 -24.51
N ILE A 948 -2.06 -15.06 -24.55
CA ILE A 948 -3.13 -14.46 -23.74
C ILE A 948 -4.21 -13.92 -24.68
N VAL A 949 -5.47 -14.04 -24.28
CA VAL A 949 -6.64 -13.49 -25.01
C VAL A 949 -7.41 -12.48 -24.14
N PHE A 950 -7.70 -11.28 -24.67
CA PHE A 950 -8.28 -10.16 -23.93
C PHE A 950 -9.02 -9.15 -24.85
N PRO A 951 -10.12 -8.51 -24.41
CA PRO A 951 -10.84 -8.76 -23.16
C PRO A 951 -11.59 -10.10 -23.23
N ASN A 952 -11.76 -10.71 -22.06
CA ASN A 952 -12.59 -11.90 -21.86
C ASN A 952 -13.10 -11.94 -20.40
N PRO A 953 -14.39 -11.64 -20.13
CA PRO A 953 -15.48 -11.50 -21.09
C PRO A 953 -15.31 -10.33 -22.06
N THR A 954 -15.89 -10.43 -23.26
CA THR A 954 -15.91 -9.37 -24.28
C THR A 954 -17.33 -8.94 -24.60
N THR A 955 -17.53 -7.65 -24.89
CA THR A 955 -18.78 -7.10 -25.46
C THR A 955 -18.71 -6.98 -26.98
N GLY A 956 -17.55 -7.17 -27.59
CA GLY A 956 -17.30 -6.96 -29.02
C GLY A 956 -16.08 -7.73 -29.48
N ASN A 957 -14.89 -7.13 -29.44
CA ASN A 957 -13.66 -7.77 -29.94
C ASN A 957 -12.88 -8.46 -28.82
N THR A 958 -12.11 -9.49 -29.16
CA THR A 958 -11.11 -10.09 -28.29
C THR A 958 -9.78 -10.21 -29.04
N SER A 959 -8.67 -9.97 -28.38
CA SER A 959 -7.33 -9.76 -28.93
C SER A 959 -6.31 -10.64 -28.25
N PHE A 960 -5.19 -10.88 -28.92
CA PHE A 960 -4.07 -11.65 -28.39
C PHE A 960 -2.88 -10.75 -28.07
N ASN A 961 -2.07 -11.14 -27.08
CA ASN A 961 -0.87 -10.39 -26.71
C ASN A 961 0.20 -10.38 -27.83
N LYS A 962 0.15 -11.36 -28.73
CA LYS A 962 0.97 -11.47 -29.95
C LYS A 962 0.11 -11.93 -31.13
N GLU A 963 0.59 -11.76 -32.35
CA GLU A 963 -0.11 -12.26 -33.54
C GLU A 963 -0.14 -13.80 -33.53
N VAL A 964 -1.27 -14.39 -33.92
CA VAL A 964 -1.46 -15.85 -33.95
C VAL A 964 -1.77 -16.33 -35.36
N GLU A 965 -1.27 -17.52 -35.70
CA GLU A 965 -1.40 -18.08 -37.05
C GLU A 965 -2.84 -18.48 -37.35
N GLU A 966 -3.54 -19.05 -36.37
CA GLU A 966 -4.90 -19.56 -36.55
C GLU A 966 -5.70 -19.52 -35.24
N VAL A 967 -6.98 -19.15 -35.34
CA VAL A 967 -7.99 -19.19 -34.28
C VAL A 967 -9.21 -19.92 -34.80
N GLN A 968 -9.48 -21.11 -34.29
CA GLN A 968 -10.72 -21.85 -34.53
C GLN A 968 -11.72 -21.56 -33.41
N ILE A 969 -12.89 -21.05 -33.75
CA ILE A 969 -13.91 -20.61 -32.80
C ILE A 969 -15.06 -21.60 -32.82
N TYR A 970 -15.33 -22.24 -31.69
CA TYR A 970 -16.41 -23.20 -31.49
C TYR A 970 -17.50 -22.61 -30.59
N ASN A 971 -18.76 -22.99 -30.81
CA ASN A 971 -19.85 -22.66 -29.88
C ASN A 971 -19.80 -23.54 -28.62
N ALA A 972 -20.66 -23.27 -27.65
CA ALA A 972 -20.76 -24.04 -26.39
C ALA A 972 -21.04 -25.54 -26.58
N SER A 973 -21.58 -25.96 -27.73
CA SER A 973 -21.83 -27.35 -28.08
C SER A 973 -20.66 -28.03 -28.80
N GLY A 974 -19.52 -27.34 -28.94
CA GLY A 974 -18.33 -27.87 -29.62
C GLY A 974 -18.41 -27.85 -31.15
N VAL A 975 -19.38 -27.14 -31.73
CA VAL A 975 -19.49 -26.97 -33.19
C VAL A 975 -18.60 -25.81 -33.62
N LEU A 976 -17.71 -26.05 -34.59
CA LEU A 976 -16.88 -25.02 -35.19
C LEU A 976 -17.76 -23.99 -35.91
N ILE A 977 -17.67 -22.73 -35.50
CA ILE A 977 -18.38 -21.59 -36.09
C ILE A 977 -17.55 -21.00 -37.23
N ARG A 978 -16.28 -20.70 -36.97
CA ARG A 978 -15.37 -20.12 -37.96
C ARG A 978 -13.91 -20.26 -37.58
N THR A 979 -13.03 -20.12 -38.56
CA THR A 979 -11.58 -20.05 -38.40
C THR A 979 -11.08 -18.69 -38.88
N VAL A 980 -10.15 -18.08 -38.15
CA VAL A 980 -9.54 -16.78 -38.45
C VAL A 980 -8.02 -16.93 -38.40
N ASN A 981 -7.30 -16.44 -39.41
CA ASN A 981 -5.85 -16.67 -39.54
C ASN A 981 -5.05 -15.37 -39.51
N ASN A 982 -3.83 -15.43 -39.00
CA ASN A 982 -2.86 -14.32 -38.94
C ASN A 982 -3.50 -13.05 -38.36
N VAL A 983 -4.01 -13.18 -37.14
CA VAL A 983 -4.74 -12.11 -36.47
C VAL A 983 -4.15 -11.83 -35.10
N LYS A 984 -4.19 -10.55 -34.73
CA LYS A 984 -4.04 -10.12 -33.34
C LYS A 984 -5.40 -9.90 -32.67
N THR A 985 -6.47 -9.74 -33.44
CA THR A 985 -7.82 -9.46 -32.92
C THR A 985 -8.88 -10.25 -33.68
N VAL A 986 -9.86 -10.76 -32.94
CA VAL A 986 -11.02 -11.51 -33.40
C VAL A 986 -12.27 -10.72 -33.02
N ASP A 987 -13.05 -10.34 -34.03
CA ASP A 987 -14.33 -9.65 -33.86
C ASP A 987 -15.43 -10.63 -33.43
N MET A 988 -15.95 -10.50 -32.20
CA MET A 988 -17.07 -11.29 -31.67
C MET A 988 -18.38 -10.49 -31.62
N SER A 989 -18.46 -9.30 -32.22
CA SER A 989 -19.67 -8.46 -32.24
C SER A 989 -20.86 -9.16 -32.91
N THR A 990 -20.60 -9.98 -33.93
CA THR A 990 -21.60 -10.75 -34.68
C THR A 990 -22.00 -12.07 -34.00
N CYS A 991 -21.28 -12.49 -32.95
CA CYS A 991 -21.57 -13.69 -32.19
C CYS A 991 -22.68 -13.41 -31.16
N SER A 992 -23.64 -14.33 -31.00
CA SER A 992 -24.67 -14.22 -29.95
C SER A 992 -24.04 -14.26 -28.55
N LYS A 993 -24.71 -13.65 -27.57
CA LYS A 993 -24.31 -13.73 -26.16
C LYS A 993 -24.16 -15.20 -25.73
N GLY A 994 -23.06 -15.53 -25.06
CA GLY A 994 -22.78 -16.90 -24.64
C GLY A 994 -21.30 -17.28 -24.61
N MET A 995 -21.04 -18.56 -24.36
CA MET A 995 -19.71 -19.13 -24.27
C MET A 995 -19.23 -19.68 -25.62
N TYR A 996 -17.98 -19.39 -25.94
CA TYR A 996 -17.26 -19.88 -27.11
C TYR A 996 -15.94 -20.52 -26.68
N LEU A 997 -15.47 -21.50 -27.42
CA LEU A 997 -14.15 -22.09 -27.24
C LEU A 997 -13.27 -21.68 -28.41
N PHE A 998 -12.14 -21.06 -28.13
CA PHE A 998 -11.12 -20.73 -29.12
C PHE A 998 -10.03 -21.79 -29.02
N LYS A 999 -9.67 -22.41 -30.13
CA LYS A 999 -8.44 -23.18 -30.28
C LYS A 999 -7.49 -22.37 -31.12
N VAL A 1000 -6.40 -21.92 -30.51
CA VAL A 1000 -5.49 -20.93 -31.08
C VAL A 1000 -4.12 -21.54 -31.27
N ARG A 1001 -3.54 -21.34 -32.44
CA ARG A 1001 -2.22 -21.83 -32.80
C ARG A 1001 -1.28 -20.65 -33.06
N ASP A 1002 -0.12 -20.70 -32.43
CA ASP A 1002 1.03 -19.87 -32.74
C ASP A 1002 2.19 -20.74 -33.26
N ALA A 1003 3.34 -20.13 -33.54
CA ALA A 1003 4.50 -20.82 -34.12
C ALA A 1003 5.09 -21.92 -33.20
N GLU A 1004 4.78 -21.89 -31.91
CA GLU A 1004 5.41 -22.75 -30.89
C GLU A 1004 4.43 -23.76 -30.28
N SER A 1005 3.11 -23.50 -30.32
CA SER A 1005 2.12 -24.27 -29.57
C SER A 1005 0.68 -24.15 -30.09
N THR A 1006 -0.22 -24.98 -29.56
CA THR A 1006 -1.68 -24.82 -29.70
C THR A 1006 -2.31 -24.77 -28.33
N GLN A 1007 -3.11 -23.73 -28.07
CA GLN A 1007 -3.72 -23.43 -26.77
C GLN A 1007 -5.24 -23.23 -26.92
N ASN A 1008 -6.01 -23.61 -25.90
CA ASN A 1008 -7.47 -23.47 -25.90
C ASN A 1008 -7.90 -22.39 -24.90
N PHE A 1009 -8.82 -21.51 -25.31
CA PHE A 1009 -9.37 -20.45 -24.48
C PHE A 1009 -10.90 -20.50 -24.46
N LYS A 1010 -11.50 -20.31 -23.29
CA LYS A 1010 -12.95 -20.13 -23.16
C LYS A 1010 -13.27 -18.63 -23.23
N ILE A 1011 -13.97 -18.19 -24.26
CA ILE A 1011 -14.37 -16.78 -24.46
C ILE A 1011 -15.84 -16.59 -24.08
N ILE A 1012 -16.13 -15.61 -23.24
CA ILE A 1012 -17.50 -15.23 -22.86
C ILE A 1012 -17.89 -13.95 -23.60
N LYS A 1013 -18.92 -14.03 -24.45
CA LYS A 1013 -19.55 -12.87 -25.09
C LYS A 1013 -20.72 -12.40 -24.25
N MET A 1014 -20.60 -11.19 -23.68
CA MET A 1014 -21.64 -10.52 -22.88
C MET A 1014 -22.73 -9.89 -23.74
#